data_AF-A0AAE6YIS5-F1
#
_entry.id   AF-A0AAE6YIS5-F1
#
_cell.length_a   1.000
_cell.length_b   1.000
_cell.length_c   1.000
_cell.angle_alpha   90.00
_cell.angle_beta   90.00
_cell.angle_gamma   90.00
#
_symmetry.space_group_name_H-M   'P 1'
#
loop_
_entity.id
_entity.type
_entity.pdbx_description
1 polymer ?
#
loop_
_entity_poly.entity_id
_entity_poly.type
_entity_poly.pdbx_seq_one_letter_code
_entity_poly.pdbx_strand_id
1 'polypeptide(L)'
;MLGLVQKIIGSRNDRFIKKISKIVNKINSLEVELEKLSDEQLKAKTIEFKERLTKAENLDNLLPEAFATVREAAKRTKNMRHYDVQLIGGIVLHMGKVAEMRTGEGKTLVATLPAYLNALTGQGVHVITVNDYLAKRDAELMSEIYNFLGMSVGVIIADLNSEQRKKAYACDITYGTNNEFGFDYLRDNMAYEKEHQVQRSRNFVIIDEVDSILIDEARTPLIISGASDDSSEMYNLFNRLVPYLEKQDKEKLDEGQEQKDFYVDEKSKNAYLTEKGYAKIENMLKKEGILEEDDNLYSPHNITKMHYLNACLRAHSLYQLNVDYIIRDQEVIIIDESTGRAMPGRRWSDGLHQAIEAKEGVKINAENQTMASITFQNFFKLYNKIAGMTGTADTEAFELHSIYGLEVIIIPTNKPMIRKDHHDVIHGDVREKFNAIVEDIKQRIANGQPVLVGTASIEASEVLSTLLKKKKIKHNVLNAKQHEKEAGIIAMAGFPGAVTIATNMAGRGTDIILGGNWEVEIAQLEDPTEEQIAKIKEEWQKRNEAVKKAGGLCIIGSERHDSRRIDNQLRGRAARQGDPGESKFYLSMDDNLLRIFASPTMAERVKKGLKGGESLAFGFMSKVISKAQSKVESYHFDIRKNLLEYDNVVNTQRKVIYEQRQAFLDSEDVSDILNDIRMDVAEQVFHNYIPAGSMHELWDLKGLEKALKSDFMIKIDLQKLYRENENLGEENLKKMVVDAITLEFSEKTKDLEPTVVKQFEKFSLLQSLDTHWREHLSAIDHLRNSINLRGYAQKDPKNEYKKEAFELFSSMLDNFKYDVISSLAKIRIGTEEETQRAQQEWQESMSDIKAEHESVIDNNQKSSEAQDQQEEPRVQQVKRQGPKIKRNDPCPCGSGKKYKQCHGKVE
;
A
#
# COMPACT_ATOMS: atom_id res chain seq x y z
N MET A 1 32.58 15.19 31.23
CA MET A 1 31.69 16.28 31.69
C MET A 1 30.27 16.19 31.14
N LEU A 2 30.04 15.89 29.85
CA LEU A 2 28.68 15.76 29.26
C LEU A 2 27.74 14.77 29.98
N GLY A 3 28.21 13.58 30.38
CA GLY A 3 27.36 12.58 31.05
C GLY A 3 26.90 12.92 32.48
N LEU A 4 27.61 13.83 33.18
CA LEU A 4 27.22 14.27 34.53
C LEU A 4 26.18 15.39 34.46
N VAL A 5 26.32 16.31 33.50
CA VAL A 5 25.33 17.34 33.17
C VAL A 5 24.04 16.71 32.63
N GLN A 6 24.14 15.68 31.79
CA GLN A 6 22.99 14.94 31.26
C GLN A 6 22.23 14.16 32.34
N LYS A 7 22.92 13.63 33.37
CA LYS A 7 22.29 13.02 34.57
C LYS A 7 21.58 14.03 35.47
N ILE A 8 22.06 15.28 35.55
CA ILE A 8 21.49 16.32 36.42
C ILE A 8 20.34 17.06 35.74
N ILE A 9 20.45 17.37 34.44
CA ILE A 9 19.43 18.11 33.67
C ILE A 9 18.37 17.16 33.08
N GLY A 10 18.71 15.88 32.88
CA GLY A 10 17.86 14.88 32.21
C GLY A 10 17.78 15.10 30.69
N SER A 11 17.41 14.07 29.95
CA SER A 11 17.12 14.19 28.52
C SER A 11 15.80 14.97 28.28
N ARG A 12 15.54 15.37 27.03
CA ARG A 12 14.22 15.90 26.63
C ARG A 12 13.10 14.89 26.98
N ASN A 13 13.37 13.60 26.76
CA ASN A 13 12.45 12.50 27.06
C ASN A 13 12.14 12.41 28.56
N ASP A 14 13.16 12.47 29.43
CA ASP A 14 12.98 12.37 30.89
C ASP A 14 12.14 13.53 31.44
N ARG A 15 12.37 14.74 30.94
CA ARG A 15 11.59 15.93 31.33
C ARG A 15 10.13 15.81 30.89
N PHE A 16 9.90 15.25 29.71
CA PHE A 16 8.56 15.01 29.17
C PHE A 16 7.81 13.96 30.01
N ILE A 17 8.45 12.83 30.30
CA ILE A 17 7.88 11.78 31.17
C ILE A 17 7.55 12.35 32.55
N LYS A 18 8.45 13.11 33.17
CA LYS A 18 8.22 13.72 34.49
C LYS A 18 7.00 14.64 34.53
N LYS A 19 6.68 15.32 33.43
CA LYS A 19 5.46 16.13 33.30
C LYS A 19 4.21 15.23 33.27
N ILE A 20 4.25 14.15 32.49
CA ILE A 20 3.15 13.18 32.37
C ILE A 20 2.93 12.40 33.67
N SER A 21 3.98 12.08 34.43
CA SER A 21 3.86 11.37 35.72
C SER A 21 2.93 12.07 36.71
N LYS A 22 2.79 13.41 36.63
CA LYS A 22 1.82 14.15 37.45
C LYS A 22 0.36 13.76 37.12
N ILE A 23 0.07 13.50 35.85
CA ILE A 23 -1.25 13.05 35.38
C ILE A 23 -1.48 11.60 35.80
N VAL A 24 -0.46 10.75 35.67
CA VAL A 24 -0.49 9.36 36.15
C VAL A 24 -0.85 9.28 37.63
N ASN A 25 -0.25 10.14 38.47
CA ASN A 25 -0.59 10.20 39.88
C ASN A 25 -2.06 10.59 40.14
N LYS A 26 -2.64 11.47 39.33
CA LYS A 26 -4.07 11.80 39.40
C LYS A 26 -4.94 10.61 39.02
N ILE A 27 -4.59 9.89 37.95
CA ILE A 27 -5.29 8.65 37.54
C ILE A 27 -5.24 7.63 38.68
N ASN A 28 -4.05 7.42 39.28
CA ASN A 28 -3.86 6.50 40.39
C ASN A 28 -4.70 6.89 41.62
N SER A 29 -4.86 8.18 41.94
CA SER A 29 -5.68 8.61 43.09
C SER A 29 -7.18 8.34 42.93
N LEU A 30 -7.68 8.23 41.69
CA LEU A 30 -9.10 7.97 41.41
C LEU A 30 -9.48 6.48 41.52
N GLU A 31 -8.49 5.58 41.59
CA GLU A 31 -8.72 4.13 41.62
C GLU A 31 -9.60 3.71 42.80
N VAL A 32 -9.36 4.24 44.00
CA VAL A 32 -10.10 3.89 45.22
C VAL A 32 -11.58 4.31 45.16
N GLU A 33 -11.89 5.38 44.44
CA GLU A 33 -13.26 5.86 44.27
C GLU A 33 -14.00 5.03 43.23
N LEU A 34 -13.35 4.72 42.11
CA LEU A 34 -13.95 3.94 41.02
C LEU A 34 -14.14 2.46 41.38
N GLU A 35 -13.23 1.87 42.18
CA GLU A 35 -13.35 0.49 42.67
C GLU A 35 -14.65 0.27 43.48
N LYS A 36 -15.18 1.33 44.12
CA LYS A 36 -16.43 1.27 44.89
C LYS A 36 -17.70 1.35 44.03
N LEU A 37 -17.59 1.76 42.76
CA LEU A 37 -18.74 1.89 41.87
C LEU A 37 -19.26 0.52 41.44
N SER A 38 -20.57 0.40 41.27
CA SER A 38 -21.16 -0.76 40.59
C SER A 38 -20.83 -0.75 39.10
N ASP A 39 -21.01 -1.89 38.43
CA ASP A 39 -20.78 -2.00 36.98
C ASP A 39 -21.68 -1.04 36.19
N GLU A 40 -22.94 -0.87 36.62
CA GLU A 40 -23.88 0.08 36.03
C GLU A 40 -23.42 1.53 36.20
N GLN A 41 -22.91 1.89 37.38
CA GLN A 41 -22.38 3.23 37.65
C GLN A 41 -21.11 3.50 36.84
N LEU A 42 -20.25 2.51 36.67
CA LEU A 42 -19.02 2.63 35.88
C LEU A 42 -19.34 2.78 34.39
N LYS A 43 -20.33 2.06 33.87
CA LYS A 43 -20.87 2.25 32.52
C LYS A 43 -21.52 3.62 32.34
N ALA A 44 -22.25 4.11 33.33
CA ALA A 44 -22.90 5.43 33.30
C ALA A 44 -21.89 6.59 33.17
N LYS A 45 -20.62 6.40 33.57
CA LYS A 45 -19.56 7.39 33.35
C LYS A 45 -19.37 7.76 31.90
N THR A 46 -19.60 6.84 30.97
CA THR A 46 -19.51 7.14 29.52
C THR A 46 -20.54 8.17 29.09
N ILE A 47 -21.77 8.07 29.60
CA ILE A 47 -22.83 9.05 29.32
C ILE A 47 -22.48 10.40 29.96
N GLU A 48 -22.04 10.39 31.22
CA GLU A 48 -21.58 11.59 31.94
C GLU A 48 -20.47 12.33 31.17
N PHE A 49 -19.46 11.61 30.68
CA PHE A 49 -18.37 12.21 29.91
C PHE A 49 -18.83 12.75 28.57
N LYS A 50 -19.71 12.05 27.84
CA LYS A 50 -20.31 12.54 26.58
C LYS A 50 -21.10 13.84 26.85
N GLU A 51 -21.91 13.90 27.90
CA GLU A 51 -22.63 15.12 28.28
C GLU A 51 -21.70 16.29 28.64
N ARG A 52 -20.61 16.02 29.37
CA ARG A 52 -19.59 17.03 29.70
C ARG A 52 -18.90 17.59 28.45
N LEU A 53 -18.62 16.75 27.45
CA LEU A 53 -18.09 17.19 26.15
C LEU A 53 -19.08 18.09 25.40
N THR A 54 -20.39 17.79 25.43
CA THR A 54 -21.40 18.68 24.82
C THR A 54 -21.46 20.06 25.48
N LYS A 55 -21.02 20.17 26.74
CA LYS A 55 -20.88 21.44 27.48
C LYS A 55 -19.53 22.12 27.27
N ALA A 56 -18.82 21.78 26.19
CA ALA A 56 -17.52 22.32 25.77
C ALA A 56 -16.34 22.07 26.73
N GLU A 57 -16.39 21.00 27.53
CA GLU A 57 -15.19 20.50 28.22
C GLU A 57 -14.22 19.86 27.21
N ASN A 58 -12.90 20.01 27.43
CA ASN A 58 -11.88 19.43 26.57
C ASN A 58 -11.55 17.99 27.02
N LEU A 59 -11.27 17.10 26.06
CA LEU A 59 -10.77 15.74 26.28
C LEU A 59 -9.57 15.68 27.24
N ASP A 60 -8.65 16.65 27.18
CA ASP A 60 -7.47 16.69 28.06
C ASP A 60 -7.84 16.80 29.55
N ASN A 61 -8.97 17.46 29.87
CA ASN A 61 -9.45 17.60 31.25
C ASN A 61 -10.13 16.32 31.73
N LEU A 62 -10.84 15.62 30.82
CA LEU A 62 -11.48 14.33 31.11
C LEU A 62 -10.49 13.17 31.19
N LEU A 63 -9.29 13.32 30.61
CA LEU A 63 -8.30 12.26 30.47
C LEU A 63 -8.06 11.48 31.79
N PRO A 64 -7.84 12.12 32.96
CA PRO A 64 -7.56 11.37 34.17
C PRO A 64 -8.72 10.47 34.61
N GLU A 65 -9.95 10.97 34.55
CA GLU A 65 -11.16 10.25 34.94
C GLU A 65 -11.49 9.14 33.93
N ALA A 66 -11.37 9.43 32.63
CA ALA A 66 -11.60 8.47 31.56
C ALA A 66 -10.58 7.32 31.61
N PHE A 67 -9.29 7.61 31.82
CA PHE A 67 -8.26 6.57 31.91
C PHE A 67 -8.42 5.71 33.16
N ALA A 68 -8.79 6.30 34.30
CA ALA A 68 -9.08 5.56 35.52
C ALA A 68 -10.31 4.64 35.33
N THR A 69 -11.34 5.12 34.62
CA THR A 69 -12.55 4.33 34.26
C THR A 69 -12.20 3.11 33.39
N VAL A 70 -11.39 3.31 32.34
CA VAL A 70 -10.95 2.22 31.45
C VAL A 70 -10.06 1.22 32.19
N ARG A 71 -9.16 1.70 33.06
CA ARG A 71 -8.32 0.81 33.89
C ARG A 71 -9.19 -0.07 34.79
N GLU A 72 -10.19 0.50 35.45
CA GLU A 72 -11.08 -0.27 36.33
C GLU A 72 -11.91 -1.28 35.52
N ALA A 73 -12.41 -0.89 34.34
CA ALA A 73 -13.09 -1.82 33.44
C ALA A 73 -12.17 -2.98 33.03
N ALA A 74 -10.92 -2.73 32.65
CA ALA A 74 -9.94 -3.76 32.30
C ALA A 74 -9.60 -4.70 33.47
N LYS A 75 -9.55 -4.16 34.70
CA LYS A 75 -9.38 -4.96 35.92
C LYS A 75 -10.59 -5.88 36.15
N ARG A 76 -11.82 -5.41 35.92
CA ARG A 76 -13.04 -6.21 36.13
C ARG A 76 -13.26 -7.28 35.05
N THR A 77 -13.07 -6.93 33.78
CA THR A 77 -13.38 -7.84 32.67
C THR A 77 -12.23 -8.79 32.34
N LYS A 78 -10.98 -8.31 32.38
CA LYS A 78 -9.80 -9.09 31.96
C LYS A 78 -8.86 -9.43 33.10
N ASN A 79 -9.12 -8.98 34.33
CA ASN A 79 -8.17 -9.08 35.44
C ASN A 79 -6.80 -8.46 35.11
N MET A 80 -6.79 -7.41 34.28
CA MET A 80 -5.59 -6.72 33.84
C MET A 80 -5.65 -5.25 34.27
N ARG A 81 -4.91 -4.91 35.32
CA ARG A 81 -4.73 -3.52 35.75
C ARG A 81 -3.63 -2.86 34.94
N HIS A 82 -3.91 -1.76 34.25
CA HIS A 82 -2.87 -1.02 33.53
C HIS A 82 -1.72 -0.59 34.45
N TYR A 83 -0.47 -0.83 34.05
CA TYR A 83 0.72 -0.30 34.72
C TYR A 83 0.87 1.20 34.51
N ASP A 84 1.66 1.86 35.37
CA ASP A 84 1.91 3.29 35.25
C ASP A 84 2.59 3.65 33.92
N VAL A 85 3.50 2.79 33.43
CA VAL A 85 4.14 2.95 32.11
C VAL A 85 3.13 2.84 30.96
N GLN A 86 2.08 2.02 31.12
CA GLN A 86 1.01 1.89 30.15
C GLN A 86 0.11 3.13 30.14
N LEU A 87 -0.17 3.73 31.30
CA LEU A 87 -0.84 5.03 31.37
C LEU A 87 -0.05 6.13 30.66
N ILE A 88 1.28 6.18 30.86
CA ILE A 88 2.15 7.12 30.14
C ILE A 88 2.02 6.89 28.63
N GLY A 89 2.11 5.63 28.17
CA GLY A 89 1.92 5.27 26.76
C GLY A 89 0.58 5.75 26.21
N GLY A 90 -0.53 5.52 26.93
CA GLY A 90 -1.85 5.98 26.53
C GLY A 90 -1.97 7.51 26.42
N ILE A 91 -1.33 8.25 27.34
CA ILE A 91 -1.29 9.72 27.30
C ILE A 91 -0.50 10.20 26.08
N VAL A 92 0.64 9.56 25.79
CA VAL A 92 1.46 9.87 24.60
C VAL A 92 0.67 9.65 23.32
N LEU A 93 -0.06 8.54 23.21
CA LEU A 93 -0.93 8.28 22.08
C LEU A 93 -2.05 9.33 21.95
N HIS A 94 -2.71 9.71 23.05
CA HIS A 94 -3.73 10.76 23.02
C HIS A 94 -3.18 12.11 22.53
N MET A 95 -1.92 12.42 22.85
CA MET A 95 -1.23 13.64 22.39
C MET A 95 -0.83 13.63 20.91
N GLY A 96 -1.16 12.59 20.14
CA GLY A 96 -0.82 12.48 18.72
C GLY A 96 0.67 12.21 18.49
N LYS A 97 1.27 11.34 19.30
CA LYS A 97 2.70 11.00 19.27
C LYS A 97 2.93 9.50 19.13
N VAL A 98 4.18 9.12 18.91
CA VAL A 98 4.59 7.72 18.90
C VAL A 98 5.08 7.29 20.28
N ALA A 99 4.42 6.30 20.87
CA ALA A 99 4.83 5.66 22.11
C ALA A 99 5.75 4.47 21.80
N GLU A 100 7.06 4.61 22.06
CA GLU A 100 7.98 3.48 21.99
C GLU A 100 7.90 2.66 23.28
N MET A 101 7.25 1.50 23.20
CA MET A 101 7.08 0.54 24.28
C MET A 101 7.60 -0.82 23.84
N ARG A 102 8.53 -1.39 24.62
CA ARG A 102 9.12 -2.69 24.29
C ARG A 102 8.06 -3.78 24.18
N THR A 103 8.36 -4.82 23.40
CA THR A 103 7.44 -5.94 23.21
C THR A 103 7.15 -6.64 24.53
N GLY A 104 5.87 -6.96 24.79
CA GLY A 104 5.42 -7.50 26.08
C GLY A 104 5.12 -6.46 27.15
N GLU A 105 5.18 -5.15 26.86
CA GLU A 105 4.66 -4.09 27.75
C GLU A 105 3.14 -3.90 27.64
N GLY A 106 2.44 -4.72 26.84
CA GLY A 106 0.98 -4.70 26.71
C GLY A 106 0.42 -3.60 25.80
N LYS A 107 1.01 -3.38 24.62
CA LYS A 107 0.61 -2.34 23.65
C LYS A 107 -0.89 -2.38 23.30
N THR A 108 -1.43 -3.57 23.03
CA THR A 108 -2.86 -3.76 22.72
C THR A 108 -3.75 -3.21 23.85
N LEU A 109 -3.41 -3.50 25.11
CA LEU A 109 -4.14 -2.97 26.26
C LEU A 109 -3.95 -1.46 26.42
N VAL A 110 -2.77 -0.92 26.10
CA VAL A 110 -2.50 0.53 26.15
C VAL A 110 -3.40 1.31 25.20
N ALA A 111 -3.66 0.79 24.00
CA ALA A 111 -4.50 1.45 23.00
C ALA A 111 -5.94 1.70 23.46
N THR A 112 -6.46 0.89 24.40
CA THR A 112 -7.82 1.07 24.95
C THR A 112 -8.04 2.41 25.62
N LEU A 113 -7.02 2.96 26.28
CA LEU A 113 -7.10 4.22 27.02
C LEU A 113 -7.38 5.41 26.08
N PRO A 114 -6.52 5.72 25.07
CA PRO A 114 -6.77 6.82 24.15
C PRO A 114 -7.91 6.51 23.18
N ALA A 115 -8.16 5.24 22.83
CA ALA A 115 -9.28 4.90 21.95
C ALA A 115 -10.61 5.23 22.62
N TYR A 116 -10.83 4.80 23.86
CA TYR A 116 -12.03 5.15 24.62
C TYR A 116 -12.19 6.67 24.77
N LEU A 117 -11.13 7.38 25.20
CA LEU A 117 -11.19 8.83 25.41
C LEU A 117 -11.58 9.57 24.13
N ASN A 118 -10.93 9.27 22.99
CA ASN A 118 -11.22 9.97 21.74
C ASN A 118 -12.55 9.49 21.10
N ALA A 119 -13.02 8.28 21.38
CA ALA A 119 -14.31 7.79 20.92
C ALA A 119 -15.50 8.50 21.58
N LEU A 120 -15.31 9.14 22.74
CA LEU A 120 -16.33 9.95 23.40
C LEU A 120 -16.87 11.10 22.52
N THR A 121 -16.12 11.54 21.49
CA THR A 121 -16.60 12.57 20.55
C THR A 121 -17.68 12.08 19.59
N GLY A 122 -17.89 10.75 19.46
CA GLY A 122 -18.82 10.16 18.50
C GLY A 122 -18.36 10.21 17.03
N GLN A 123 -17.17 10.75 16.75
CA GLN A 123 -16.61 10.84 15.39
C GLN A 123 -15.81 9.60 14.97
N GLY A 124 -15.62 8.66 15.90
CA GLY A 124 -14.90 7.43 15.64
C GLY A 124 -13.42 7.43 15.94
N VAL A 125 -12.90 6.22 16.18
CA VAL A 125 -11.46 5.94 16.30
C VAL A 125 -11.11 4.72 15.46
N HIS A 126 -10.07 4.85 14.64
CA HIS A 126 -9.52 3.72 13.88
C HIS A 126 -8.28 3.16 14.59
N VAL A 127 -8.23 1.85 14.80
CA VAL A 127 -7.07 1.15 15.34
C VAL A 127 -6.52 0.24 14.25
N ILE A 128 -5.31 0.55 13.79
CA ILE A 128 -4.69 -0.13 12.66
C ILE A 128 -3.67 -1.13 13.17
N THR A 129 -3.74 -2.34 12.63
CA THR A 129 -2.79 -3.42 12.86
C THR A 129 -2.16 -3.85 11.54
N VAL A 130 -1.15 -4.73 11.62
CA VAL A 130 -0.35 -5.17 10.46
C VAL A 130 -1.10 -6.18 9.58
N ASN A 131 -2.07 -6.92 10.12
CA ASN A 131 -2.84 -7.91 9.34
C ASN A 131 -4.23 -8.16 9.93
N ASP A 132 -5.11 -8.76 9.12
CA ASP A 132 -6.51 -9.02 9.46
C ASP A 132 -6.67 -9.93 10.68
N TYR A 133 -5.77 -10.89 10.87
CA TYR A 133 -5.79 -11.77 12.05
C TYR A 133 -5.59 -10.96 13.35
N LEU A 134 -4.61 -10.06 13.39
CA LEU A 134 -4.37 -9.20 14.54
C LEU A 134 -5.52 -8.21 14.76
N ALA A 135 -6.06 -7.62 13.68
CA ALA A 135 -7.21 -6.74 13.76
C ALA A 135 -8.42 -7.44 14.41
N LYS A 136 -8.75 -8.64 13.92
CA LYS A 136 -9.87 -9.45 14.44
C LYS A 136 -9.63 -9.87 15.89
N ARG A 137 -8.46 -10.44 16.18
CA ARG A 137 -8.10 -10.88 17.53
C ARG A 137 -8.15 -9.73 18.54
N ASP A 138 -7.56 -8.58 18.21
CA ASP A 138 -7.47 -7.46 19.13
C ASP A 138 -8.83 -6.78 19.31
N ALA A 139 -9.64 -6.70 18.25
CA ALA A 139 -11.02 -6.25 18.33
C ALA A 139 -11.84 -7.15 19.27
N GLU A 140 -11.81 -8.46 19.08
CA GLU A 140 -12.53 -9.44 19.92
C GLU A 140 -12.07 -9.34 21.38
N LEU A 141 -10.75 -9.39 21.61
CA LEU A 141 -10.15 -9.35 22.95
C LEU A 141 -10.50 -8.05 23.70
N MET A 142 -10.37 -6.89 23.05
CA MET A 142 -10.59 -5.59 23.70
C MET A 142 -12.07 -5.18 23.72
N SER A 143 -12.93 -5.79 22.89
CA SER A 143 -14.37 -5.51 22.86
C SER A 143 -15.03 -5.70 24.21
N GLU A 144 -14.59 -6.64 25.04
CA GLU A 144 -15.12 -6.84 26.39
C GLU A 144 -14.98 -5.59 27.26
N ILE A 145 -13.86 -4.86 27.16
CA ILE A 145 -13.62 -3.62 27.92
C ILE A 145 -14.52 -2.50 27.37
N TYR A 146 -14.56 -2.34 26.04
CA TYR A 146 -15.35 -1.29 25.40
C TYR A 146 -16.86 -1.50 25.60
N ASN A 147 -17.36 -2.70 25.36
CA ASN A 147 -18.77 -3.07 25.51
C ASN A 147 -19.24 -2.94 26.97
N PHE A 148 -18.38 -3.29 27.93
CA PHE A 148 -18.65 -3.08 29.35
C PHE A 148 -18.89 -1.59 29.66
N LEU A 149 -18.12 -0.70 29.05
CA LEU A 149 -18.30 0.75 29.12
C LEU A 149 -19.35 1.29 28.13
N GLY A 150 -20.09 0.44 27.43
CA GLY A 150 -21.15 0.85 26.51
C GLY A 150 -20.67 1.46 25.18
N MET A 151 -19.43 1.21 24.79
CA MET A 151 -18.89 1.55 23.47
C MET A 151 -19.01 0.37 22.51
N SER A 152 -19.26 0.65 21.24
CA SER A 152 -19.35 -0.35 20.18
C SER A 152 -18.01 -0.53 19.45
N VAL A 153 -17.73 -1.76 19.00
CA VAL A 153 -16.48 -2.12 18.30
C VAL A 153 -16.80 -2.81 16.97
N GLY A 154 -16.22 -2.30 15.89
CA GLY A 154 -16.26 -2.88 14.56
C GLY A 154 -14.90 -3.41 14.13
N VAL A 155 -14.88 -4.33 13.15
CA VAL A 155 -13.65 -4.79 12.50
C VAL A 155 -13.82 -4.74 10.99
N ILE A 156 -12.78 -4.29 10.28
CA ILE A 156 -12.68 -4.31 8.83
C ILE A 156 -11.62 -5.33 8.44
N ILE A 157 -12.03 -6.33 7.66
CA ILE A 157 -11.19 -7.40 7.08
C ILE A 157 -11.59 -7.60 5.62
N ALA A 158 -10.73 -8.25 4.83
CA ALA A 158 -10.89 -8.36 3.38
C ALA A 158 -12.26 -8.92 2.94
N ASP A 159 -12.76 -9.96 3.62
CA ASP A 159 -13.96 -10.73 3.25
C ASP A 159 -15.31 -10.04 3.55
N LEU A 160 -15.32 -8.76 3.96
CA LEU A 160 -16.55 -8.04 4.28
C LEU A 160 -17.18 -7.37 3.06
N ASN A 161 -18.51 -7.50 2.96
CA ASN A 161 -19.30 -6.75 1.99
C ASN A 161 -19.53 -5.29 2.42
N SER A 162 -20.03 -4.45 1.50
CA SER A 162 -20.20 -3.01 1.73
C SER A 162 -21.12 -2.67 2.91
N GLU A 163 -22.21 -3.42 3.13
CA GLU A 163 -23.09 -3.18 4.28
C GLU A 163 -22.41 -3.50 5.61
N GLN A 164 -21.65 -4.60 5.67
CA GLN A 164 -20.89 -5.00 6.86
C GLN A 164 -19.81 -3.96 7.18
N ARG A 165 -19.10 -3.47 6.16
CA ARG A 165 -18.11 -2.38 6.31
C ARG A 165 -18.76 -1.13 6.87
N LYS A 166 -19.88 -0.69 6.30
CA LYS A 166 -20.62 0.50 6.77
C LYS A 166 -21.04 0.37 8.24
N LYS A 167 -21.52 -0.80 8.66
CA LYS A 167 -21.84 -1.09 10.08
C LYS A 167 -20.59 -1.03 10.97
N ALA A 168 -19.47 -1.59 10.53
CA ALA A 168 -18.21 -1.58 11.29
C ALA A 168 -17.59 -0.19 11.41
N TYR A 169 -17.67 0.66 10.38
CA TYR A 169 -17.26 2.06 10.45
C TYR A 169 -18.17 2.92 11.32
N ALA A 170 -19.44 2.53 11.48
CA ALA A 170 -20.39 3.24 12.34
C ALA A 170 -20.14 3.03 13.85
N CYS A 171 -19.44 1.96 14.25
CA CYS A 171 -19.09 1.68 15.65
C CYS A 171 -18.22 2.79 16.28
N ASP A 172 -18.13 2.91 17.60
CA ASP A 172 -17.31 3.94 18.26
C ASP A 172 -15.80 3.73 17.99
N ILE A 173 -15.35 2.47 17.97
CA ILE A 173 -13.99 2.06 17.63
C ILE A 173 -14.02 1.05 16.47
N THR A 174 -13.15 1.21 15.49
CA THR A 174 -13.04 0.31 14.33
C THR A 174 -11.60 -0.21 14.21
N TYR A 175 -11.41 -1.52 14.25
CA TYR A 175 -10.13 -2.17 14.00
C TYR A 175 -9.99 -2.57 12.53
N GLY A 176 -8.77 -2.61 12.01
CA GLY A 176 -8.52 -3.08 10.65
C GLY A 176 -7.05 -2.98 10.26
N THR A 177 -6.76 -3.08 8.97
CA THR A 177 -5.42 -2.92 8.41
C THR A 177 -5.34 -1.64 7.58
N ASN A 178 -4.13 -1.11 7.44
CA ASN A 178 -3.84 0.06 6.60
C ASN A 178 -4.32 -0.14 5.15
N ASN A 179 -4.16 -1.34 4.60
CA ASN A 179 -4.67 -1.70 3.27
C ASN A 179 -6.19 -1.53 3.20
N GLU A 180 -6.94 -2.16 4.11
CA GLU A 180 -8.40 -2.11 4.10
C GLU A 180 -8.94 -0.69 4.25
N PHE A 181 -8.42 0.08 5.22
CA PHE A 181 -8.81 1.48 5.40
C PHE A 181 -8.43 2.36 4.20
N GLY A 182 -7.28 2.12 3.58
CA GLY A 182 -6.84 2.89 2.42
C GLY A 182 -7.64 2.57 1.16
N PHE A 183 -7.95 1.29 0.91
CA PHE A 183 -8.78 0.88 -0.22
C PHE A 183 -10.24 1.28 -0.05
N ASP A 184 -10.81 1.21 1.16
CA ASP A 184 -12.15 1.76 1.42
C ASP A 184 -12.19 3.26 1.16
N TYR A 185 -11.13 4.01 1.52
CA TYR A 185 -11.02 5.42 1.15
C TYR A 185 -11.02 5.62 -0.37
N LEU A 186 -10.23 4.84 -1.11
CA LEU A 186 -10.20 4.95 -2.57
C LEU A 186 -11.57 4.60 -3.18
N ARG A 187 -12.23 3.54 -2.69
CA ARG A 187 -13.59 3.13 -3.11
C ARG A 187 -14.64 4.20 -2.83
N ASP A 188 -14.62 4.82 -1.65
CA ASP A 188 -15.55 5.88 -1.29
C ASP A 188 -15.44 7.11 -2.21
N ASN A 189 -14.24 7.38 -2.74
CA ASN A 189 -14.00 8.47 -3.70
C ASN A 189 -14.32 8.07 -5.15
N MET A 190 -14.70 6.83 -5.41
CA MET A 190 -15.21 6.35 -6.71
C MET A 190 -16.73 6.07 -6.67
N ALA A 191 -17.37 6.15 -5.50
CA ALA A 191 -18.81 5.90 -5.36
C ALA A 191 -19.65 6.98 -6.06
N TYR A 192 -20.66 6.58 -6.84
CA TYR A 192 -21.61 7.50 -7.50
C TYR A 192 -22.77 7.95 -6.61
N GLU A 193 -23.03 7.22 -5.54
CA GLU A 193 -24.11 7.49 -4.59
C GLU A 193 -23.50 7.55 -3.18
N LYS A 194 -23.99 8.47 -2.36
CA LYS A 194 -23.52 8.66 -0.98
C LYS A 194 -23.81 7.43 -0.12
N GLU A 195 -24.87 6.71 -0.44
CA GLU A 195 -25.30 5.50 0.22
C GLU A 195 -24.27 4.37 0.11
N HIS A 196 -23.48 4.36 -0.97
CA HIS A 196 -22.43 3.36 -1.20
C HIS A 196 -21.11 3.70 -0.49
N GLN A 197 -20.95 4.90 0.06
CA GLN A 197 -19.79 5.22 0.88
C GLN A 197 -19.86 4.46 2.22
N VAL A 198 -18.74 3.84 2.59
CA VAL A 198 -18.65 3.00 3.80
C VAL A 198 -17.95 3.70 4.97
N GLN A 199 -16.97 4.58 4.70
CA GLN A 199 -16.27 5.30 5.76
C GLN A 199 -17.07 6.50 6.27
N ARG A 200 -16.62 7.02 7.41
CA ARG A 200 -17.08 8.28 8.00
C ARG A 200 -15.89 9.23 8.22
N SER A 201 -16.07 10.24 9.08
CA SER A 201 -15.00 11.18 9.45
C SER A 201 -13.73 10.49 9.97
N ARG A 202 -12.57 10.89 9.42
CA ARG A 202 -11.24 10.43 9.82
C ARG A 202 -10.72 11.23 11.03
N ASN A 203 -11.28 10.95 12.21
CA ASN A 203 -11.00 11.73 13.41
C ASN A 203 -9.66 11.38 14.08
N PHE A 204 -9.53 10.16 14.61
CA PHE A 204 -8.32 9.73 15.31
C PHE A 204 -7.91 8.33 14.87
N VAL A 205 -6.61 8.15 14.61
CA VAL A 205 -6.02 6.85 14.29
C VAL A 205 -4.90 6.49 15.26
N ILE A 206 -4.92 5.25 15.74
CA ILE A 206 -3.83 4.63 16.48
C ILE A 206 -3.23 3.54 15.61
N ILE A 207 -1.97 3.70 15.23
CA ILE A 207 -1.25 2.75 14.38
C ILE A 207 -0.40 1.85 15.28
N ASP A 208 -0.80 0.59 15.44
CA ASP A 208 0.08 -0.41 16.04
C ASP A 208 1.21 -0.75 15.07
N GLU A 209 2.39 -1.01 15.61
CA GLU A 209 3.60 -1.29 14.83
C GLU A 209 3.89 -0.21 13.77
N VAL A 210 3.79 1.05 14.21
CA VAL A 210 3.87 2.26 13.36
C VAL A 210 5.12 2.32 12.47
N ASP A 211 6.23 1.75 12.94
CA ASP A 211 7.47 1.67 12.17
C ASP A 211 7.36 0.74 10.97
N SER A 212 6.58 -0.35 11.05
CA SER A 212 6.35 -1.16 9.85
C SER A 212 5.37 -0.52 8.90
N ILE A 213 4.27 0.02 9.41
CA ILE A 213 3.22 0.56 8.53
C ILE A 213 3.68 1.87 7.86
N LEU A 214 4.25 2.80 8.62
CA LEU A 214 4.61 4.13 8.10
C LEU A 214 5.99 4.20 7.45
N ILE A 215 6.83 3.17 7.59
CA ILE A 215 8.22 3.16 7.05
C ILE A 215 8.46 1.96 6.14
N ASP A 216 8.14 0.73 6.56
CA ASP A 216 8.40 -0.47 5.73
C ASP A 216 7.40 -0.61 4.59
N GLU A 217 6.10 -0.49 4.88
CA GLU A 217 5.00 -0.66 3.91
C GLU A 217 4.75 0.61 3.09
N ALA A 218 5.15 1.77 3.60
CA ALA A 218 5.06 3.07 2.93
C ALA A 218 6.01 3.22 1.72
N ARG A 219 6.54 2.12 1.18
CA ARG A 219 7.37 2.07 -0.04
C ARG A 219 6.54 2.00 -1.32
N THR A 220 5.33 1.44 -1.24
CA THR A 220 4.44 1.28 -2.39
C THR A 220 3.13 2.01 -2.13
N PRO A 221 2.60 2.76 -3.10
CA PRO A 221 1.29 3.37 -2.98
C PRO A 221 0.19 2.30 -3.05
N LEU A 222 -0.97 2.63 -2.51
CA LEU A 222 -2.20 1.91 -2.79
C LEU A 222 -2.71 2.34 -4.16
N ILE A 223 -3.01 1.36 -5.00
CA ILE A 223 -3.47 1.56 -6.37
C ILE A 223 -4.66 0.64 -6.61
N ILE A 224 -5.78 1.20 -7.07
CA ILE A 224 -6.86 0.44 -7.70
C ILE A 224 -6.64 0.55 -9.20
N SER A 225 -6.44 -0.60 -9.85
CA SER A 225 -6.37 -0.69 -11.30
C SER A 225 -7.67 -1.22 -11.87
N GLY A 226 -8.03 -0.75 -13.06
CA GLY A 226 -9.13 -1.27 -13.87
C GLY A 226 -8.69 -1.48 -15.32
N ALA A 227 -9.52 -2.16 -16.09
CA ALA A 227 -9.27 -2.31 -17.52
C ALA A 227 -9.33 -0.94 -18.21
N SER A 228 -8.35 -0.66 -19.06
CA SER A 228 -8.37 0.50 -19.95
C SER A 228 -9.21 0.22 -21.19
N ASP A 229 -9.57 1.29 -21.90
CA ASP A 229 -10.02 1.18 -23.29
C ASP A 229 -8.93 0.55 -24.18
N ASP A 230 -9.33 0.02 -25.33
CA ASP A 230 -8.45 -0.75 -26.22
C ASP A 230 -7.37 0.14 -26.87
N SER A 231 -6.14 0.09 -26.34
CA SER A 231 -4.97 0.83 -26.85
C SER A 231 -4.20 0.07 -27.94
N SER A 232 -4.75 -1.05 -28.44
CA SER A 232 -4.09 -1.92 -29.43
C SER A 232 -3.64 -1.18 -30.69
N GLU A 233 -4.39 -0.18 -31.16
CA GLU A 233 -4.04 0.56 -32.38
C GLU A 233 -2.72 1.32 -32.24
N MET A 234 -2.48 1.97 -31.09
CA MET A 234 -1.27 2.75 -30.83
C MET A 234 -0.05 1.84 -30.72
N TYR A 235 -0.18 0.70 -30.04
CA TYR A 235 0.88 -0.30 -29.98
C TYR A 235 1.24 -0.85 -31.36
N ASN A 236 0.23 -1.15 -32.18
CA ASN A 236 0.45 -1.61 -33.55
C ASN A 236 1.13 -0.54 -34.41
N LEU A 237 0.73 0.74 -34.27
CA LEU A 237 1.37 1.86 -34.95
C LEU A 237 2.86 1.96 -34.58
N PHE A 238 3.19 2.07 -33.28
CA PHE A 238 4.59 2.22 -32.86
C PHE A 238 5.43 0.97 -33.14
N ASN A 239 4.83 -0.22 -33.08
CA ASN A 239 5.47 -1.45 -33.49
C ASN A 239 5.89 -1.42 -34.97
N ARG A 240 5.13 -0.77 -35.85
CA ARG A 240 5.52 -0.55 -37.27
C ARG A 240 6.64 0.48 -37.42
N LEU A 241 6.67 1.50 -36.57
CA LEU A 241 7.60 2.64 -36.71
C LEU A 241 8.99 2.36 -36.11
N VAL A 242 9.06 1.71 -34.95
CA VAL A 242 10.31 1.46 -34.21
C VAL A 242 11.39 0.75 -35.03
N PRO A 243 11.09 -0.27 -35.88
CA PRO A 243 12.10 -0.94 -36.71
C PRO A 243 12.85 -0.03 -37.68
N TYR A 244 12.34 1.17 -37.99
CA TYR A 244 13.03 2.14 -38.83
C TYR A 244 14.10 2.96 -38.09
N LEU A 245 14.19 2.85 -36.76
CA LEU A 245 15.19 3.54 -35.94
C LEU A 245 16.48 2.73 -35.84
N GLU A 246 17.62 3.40 -35.94
CA GLU A 246 18.94 2.79 -35.89
C GLU A 246 19.57 2.84 -34.49
N LYS A 247 19.99 1.67 -33.98
CA LYS A 247 20.66 1.51 -32.69
C LYS A 247 22.14 1.92 -32.74
N GLN A 248 22.59 2.71 -31.77
CA GLN A 248 24.01 2.96 -31.48
C GLN A 248 24.57 2.01 -30.41
N ASP A 249 25.86 1.68 -30.52
CA ASP A 249 26.52 0.67 -29.70
C ASP A 249 26.98 1.21 -28.32
N LYS A 250 27.15 2.52 -28.17
CA LYS A 250 27.61 3.17 -26.93
C LYS A 250 26.82 4.45 -26.66
N GLU A 251 26.64 4.77 -25.36
CA GLU A 251 26.02 6.04 -24.91
C GLU A 251 26.84 7.27 -25.31
N LYS A 252 28.17 7.19 -25.18
CA LYS A 252 29.10 8.24 -25.61
C LYS A 252 29.87 7.78 -26.84
N LEU A 253 29.75 8.56 -27.90
CA LEU A 253 30.44 8.35 -29.16
C LEU A 253 31.89 8.84 -29.04
N ASP A 254 32.82 8.11 -29.66
CA ASP A 254 34.21 8.55 -29.80
C ASP A 254 34.28 9.71 -30.83
N GLU A 255 35.25 10.63 -30.72
CA GLU A 255 35.38 11.79 -31.62
C GLU A 255 35.37 11.34 -33.10
N GLY A 256 34.39 11.82 -33.87
CA GLY A 256 34.23 11.53 -35.30
C GLY A 256 33.20 10.45 -35.66
N GLN A 257 32.50 9.84 -34.69
CA GLN A 257 31.40 8.91 -34.97
C GLN A 257 30.06 9.66 -35.11
N GLU A 258 29.26 9.29 -36.13
CA GLU A 258 27.92 9.85 -36.32
C GLU A 258 26.92 9.31 -35.29
N GLN A 259 26.09 10.22 -34.77
CA GLN A 259 24.99 9.87 -33.89
C GLN A 259 23.89 9.13 -34.69
N LYS A 260 23.48 7.96 -34.19
CA LYS A 260 22.31 7.21 -34.68
C LYS A 260 21.06 7.59 -33.89
N ASP A 261 19.97 6.85 -34.04
CA ASP A 261 18.65 7.25 -33.57
C ASP A 261 18.41 6.95 -32.08
N PHE A 262 18.98 5.87 -31.51
CA PHE A 262 18.81 5.54 -30.09
C PHE A 262 19.92 4.65 -29.53
N TYR A 263 20.11 4.64 -28.21
CA TYR A 263 20.96 3.68 -27.48
C TYR A 263 20.17 2.88 -26.45
N VAL A 264 20.76 1.80 -25.95
CA VAL A 264 20.21 1.03 -24.83
C VAL A 264 21.19 0.98 -23.67
N ASP A 265 20.66 0.98 -22.46
CA ASP A 265 21.39 0.64 -21.24
C ASP A 265 20.90 -0.72 -20.74
N GLU A 266 21.73 -1.75 -20.95
CA GLU A 266 21.43 -3.12 -20.56
C GLU A 266 21.39 -3.30 -19.04
N LYS A 267 22.08 -2.45 -18.26
CA LYS A 267 22.08 -2.55 -16.79
C LYS A 267 20.76 -2.09 -16.20
N SER A 268 20.20 -0.99 -16.72
CA SER A 268 18.89 -0.49 -16.30
C SER A 268 17.72 -1.05 -17.12
N LYS A 269 17.99 -1.85 -18.15
CA LYS A 269 17.01 -2.36 -19.12
C LYS A 269 16.11 -1.25 -19.69
N ASN A 270 16.75 -0.16 -20.11
CA ASN A 270 16.08 0.98 -20.74
C ASN A 270 16.66 1.32 -22.12
N ALA A 271 15.85 1.97 -22.94
CA ALA A 271 16.23 2.47 -24.26
C ALA A 271 15.99 3.98 -24.31
N TYR A 272 16.91 4.70 -24.94
CA TYR A 272 16.97 6.16 -24.93
C TYR A 272 17.14 6.69 -26.36
N LEU A 273 16.21 7.54 -26.81
CA LEU A 273 16.29 8.22 -28.10
C LEU A 273 17.35 9.33 -28.06
N THR A 274 18.05 9.51 -29.17
CA THR A 274 18.92 10.66 -29.42
C THR A 274 18.12 11.79 -30.07
N GLU A 275 18.65 13.01 -30.11
CA GLU A 275 18.02 14.14 -30.81
C GLU A 275 17.69 13.82 -32.29
N LYS A 276 18.57 13.07 -32.97
CA LYS A 276 18.35 12.60 -34.33
C LYS A 276 17.19 11.60 -34.41
N GLY A 277 17.11 10.66 -33.48
CA GLY A 277 16.00 9.71 -33.39
C GLY A 277 14.67 10.40 -33.12
N TYR A 278 14.66 11.42 -32.24
CA TYR A 278 13.48 12.25 -31.98
C TYR A 278 12.98 12.94 -33.25
N ALA A 279 13.85 13.67 -33.96
CA ALA A 279 13.44 14.35 -35.18
C ALA A 279 12.93 13.36 -36.25
N LYS A 280 13.54 12.16 -36.33
CA LYS A 280 13.13 11.13 -37.29
C LYS A 280 11.74 10.57 -36.97
N ILE A 281 11.47 10.23 -35.71
CA ILE A 281 10.17 9.66 -35.31
C ILE A 281 9.05 10.71 -35.35
N GLU A 282 9.31 11.97 -35.00
CA GLU A 282 8.34 13.07 -35.11
C GLU A 282 7.89 13.27 -36.56
N ASN A 283 8.84 13.29 -37.50
CA ASN A 283 8.52 13.38 -38.92
C ASN A 283 7.70 12.19 -39.43
N MET A 284 7.92 10.98 -38.89
CA MET A 284 7.11 9.82 -39.24
C MET A 284 5.68 9.95 -38.70
N LEU A 285 5.52 10.42 -37.46
CA LEU A 285 4.22 10.60 -36.84
C LEU A 285 3.41 11.73 -37.48
N LYS A 286 4.05 12.81 -37.92
CA LYS A 286 3.42 13.88 -38.71
C LYS A 286 2.88 13.34 -40.04
N LYS A 287 3.64 12.47 -40.72
CA LYS A 287 3.20 11.83 -41.97
C LYS A 287 2.02 10.88 -41.80
N GLU A 288 1.93 10.18 -40.67
CA GLU A 288 0.78 9.31 -40.35
C GLU A 288 -0.42 10.10 -39.78
N GLY A 289 -0.31 11.43 -39.63
CA GLY A 289 -1.40 12.29 -39.12
C GLY A 289 -1.64 12.20 -37.61
N ILE A 290 -0.67 11.68 -36.85
CA ILE A 290 -0.77 11.45 -35.40
C ILE A 290 -0.25 12.64 -34.58
N LEU A 291 0.64 13.43 -35.18
CA LEU A 291 1.19 14.69 -34.65
C LEU A 291 0.87 15.83 -35.62
N GLU A 292 0.49 16.99 -35.10
CA GLU A 292 0.26 18.19 -35.92
C GLU A 292 1.58 18.78 -36.43
N GLU A 293 1.54 19.59 -37.50
CA GLU A 293 2.74 20.16 -38.16
C GLU A 293 3.60 21.00 -37.18
N ASP A 294 2.96 21.72 -36.25
CA ASP A 294 3.61 22.60 -35.26
C ASP A 294 3.83 21.94 -33.88
N ASP A 295 3.44 20.67 -33.72
CA ASP A 295 3.53 19.95 -32.45
C ASP A 295 4.78 19.05 -32.36
N ASN A 296 5.14 18.63 -31.15
CA ASN A 296 6.31 17.81 -30.83
C ASN A 296 6.00 16.73 -29.78
N LEU A 297 6.85 15.70 -29.69
CA LEU A 297 6.62 14.56 -28.78
C LEU A 297 6.80 14.91 -27.29
N TYR A 298 7.46 16.02 -26.98
CA TYR A 298 7.72 16.46 -25.61
C TYR A 298 6.61 17.35 -25.04
N SER A 299 5.65 17.77 -25.87
CA SER A 299 4.45 18.48 -25.45
C SER A 299 3.71 17.66 -24.38
N PRO A 300 3.21 18.29 -23.30
CA PRO A 300 2.53 17.58 -22.21
C PRO A 300 1.40 16.67 -22.70
N HIS A 301 0.62 17.10 -23.68
CA HIS A 301 -0.50 16.32 -24.25
C HIS A 301 -0.09 15.07 -25.06
N ASN A 302 1.21 14.91 -25.37
CA ASN A 302 1.75 13.77 -26.13
C ASN A 302 2.47 12.73 -25.27
N ILE A 303 2.46 12.87 -23.95
CA ILE A 303 3.16 11.97 -23.01
C ILE A 303 2.76 10.50 -23.19
N THR A 304 1.47 10.22 -23.43
CA THR A 304 0.98 8.84 -23.68
C THR A 304 1.58 8.25 -24.96
N LYS A 305 1.71 9.06 -26.02
CA LYS A 305 2.36 8.63 -27.28
C LYS A 305 3.83 8.29 -27.05
N MET A 306 4.51 9.11 -26.26
CA MET A 306 5.90 8.89 -25.86
C MET A 306 6.08 7.61 -25.02
N HIS A 307 5.13 7.31 -24.15
CA HIS A 307 5.10 6.06 -23.39
C HIS A 307 5.04 4.83 -24.31
N TYR A 308 4.09 4.79 -25.25
CA TYR A 308 3.98 3.70 -26.22
C TYR A 308 5.25 3.51 -27.06
N LEU A 309 5.83 4.62 -27.53
CA LEU A 309 7.10 4.61 -28.26
C LEU A 309 8.22 3.96 -27.44
N ASN A 310 8.39 4.37 -26.18
CA ASN A 310 9.42 3.83 -25.29
C ASN A 310 9.19 2.34 -24.97
N ALA A 311 7.94 1.92 -24.75
CA ALA A 311 7.59 0.53 -24.52
C ALA A 311 7.93 -0.34 -25.74
N CYS A 312 7.54 0.09 -26.94
CA CYS A 312 7.90 -0.58 -28.19
C CYS A 312 9.42 -0.60 -28.44
N LEU A 313 10.12 0.51 -28.16
CA LEU A 313 11.57 0.58 -28.32
C LEU A 313 12.30 -0.41 -27.41
N ARG A 314 11.87 -0.54 -26.15
CA ARG A 314 12.37 -1.54 -25.19
C ARG A 314 12.06 -2.96 -25.65
N ALA A 315 10.81 -3.23 -26.04
CA ALA A 315 10.38 -4.54 -26.53
C ALA A 315 11.23 -5.04 -27.73
N HIS A 316 11.53 -4.16 -28.68
CA HIS A 316 12.37 -4.48 -29.84
C HIS A 316 13.86 -4.64 -29.50
N SER A 317 14.37 -3.79 -28.60
CA SER A 317 15.83 -3.62 -28.45
C SER A 317 16.45 -4.40 -27.29
N LEU A 318 15.66 -4.78 -26.29
CA LEU A 318 16.14 -5.36 -25.03
C LEU A 318 15.59 -6.75 -24.72
N TYR A 319 14.41 -7.08 -25.25
CA TYR A 319 13.72 -8.34 -24.92
C TYR A 319 13.72 -9.27 -26.13
N GLN A 320 14.22 -10.49 -25.95
CA GLN A 320 14.44 -11.45 -27.02
C GLN A 320 13.55 -12.70 -26.88
N LEU A 321 12.95 -13.09 -28.00
CA LEU A 321 12.19 -14.33 -28.11
C LEU A 321 13.11 -15.54 -27.88
N ASN A 322 12.63 -16.51 -27.10
CA ASN A 322 13.32 -17.70 -26.61
C ASN A 322 14.45 -17.46 -25.58
N VAL A 323 14.62 -16.22 -25.11
CA VAL A 323 15.54 -15.89 -24.02
C VAL A 323 14.77 -15.30 -22.84
N ASP A 324 14.07 -14.18 -23.06
CA ASP A 324 13.31 -13.48 -22.03
C ASP A 324 11.84 -13.93 -21.99
N TYR A 325 11.28 -14.38 -23.11
CA TYR A 325 9.93 -14.93 -23.23
C TYR A 325 9.85 -16.00 -24.32
N ILE A 326 8.79 -16.79 -24.28
CA ILE A 326 8.33 -17.65 -25.37
C ILE A 326 6.89 -17.29 -25.75
N ILE A 327 6.48 -17.68 -26.96
CA ILE A 327 5.09 -17.64 -27.38
C ILE A 327 4.52 -19.05 -27.31
N ARG A 328 3.40 -19.24 -26.62
CA ARG A 328 2.68 -20.51 -26.55
C ARG A 328 1.18 -20.22 -26.58
N ASP A 329 0.43 -20.97 -27.37
CA ASP A 329 -1.03 -20.82 -27.49
C ASP A 329 -1.50 -19.39 -27.84
N GLN A 330 -0.73 -18.68 -28.67
CA GLN A 330 -0.92 -17.25 -28.97
C GLN A 330 -0.90 -16.36 -27.72
N GLU A 331 -0.08 -16.69 -26.72
CA GLU A 331 0.18 -15.84 -25.56
C GLU A 331 1.68 -15.72 -25.31
N VAL A 332 2.10 -14.55 -24.79
CA VAL A 332 3.49 -14.27 -24.39
C VAL A 332 3.70 -14.79 -22.97
N ILE A 333 4.65 -15.71 -22.78
CA ILE A 333 4.99 -16.29 -21.47
C ILE A 333 6.43 -15.92 -21.13
N ILE A 334 6.62 -15.25 -20.00
CA ILE A 334 7.93 -14.81 -19.49
C ILE A 334 8.78 -16.03 -19.09
N ILE A 335 10.08 -15.99 -19.39
CA ILE A 335 11.07 -16.95 -18.90
C ILE A 335 11.85 -16.31 -17.75
N ASP A 336 12.02 -17.05 -16.66
CA ASP A 336 12.90 -16.65 -15.57
C ASP A 336 14.37 -16.77 -16.01
N GLU A 337 15.10 -15.65 -16.00
CA GLU A 337 16.52 -15.58 -16.39
C GLU A 337 17.43 -16.50 -15.57
N SER A 338 17.10 -16.75 -14.30
CA SER A 338 17.94 -17.55 -13.40
C SER A 338 17.67 -19.05 -13.54
N THR A 339 16.43 -19.43 -13.85
CA THR A 339 16.00 -20.84 -13.84
C THR A 339 15.66 -21.40 -15.22
N GLY A 340 15.50 -20.54 -16.25
CA GLY A 340 15.06 -20.90 -17.59
C GLY A 340 13.62 -21.43 -17.64
N ARG A 341 12.83 -21.25 -16.56
CA ARG A 341 11.46 -21.77 -16.47
C ARG A 341 10.46 -20.75 -17.01
N ALA A 342 9.49 -21.25 -17.77
CA ALA A 342 8.34 -20.46 -18.18
C ALA A 342 7.45 -20.13 -16.96
N MET A 343 7.06 -18.87 -16.83
CA MET A 343 6.25 -18.32 -15.75
C MET A 343 4.87 -17.90 -16.27
N PRO A 344 3.94 -18.86 -16.50
CA PRO A 344 2.60 -18.54 -16.96
C PRO A 344 1.86 -17.67 -15.93
N GLY A 345 1.09 -16.70 -16.44
CA GLY A 345 0.33 -15.74 -15.61
C GLY A 345 1.13 -14.50 -15.16
N ARG A 346 2.45 -14.46 -15.37
CA ARG A 346 3.24 -13.23 -15.14
C ARG A 346 3.26 -12.34 -16.37
N ARG A 347 3.13 -11.03 -16.16
CA ARG A 347 3.19 -9.98 -17.18
C ARG A 347 4.20 -8.91 -16.81
N TRP A 348 4.75 -8.24 -17.81
CA TRP A 348 5.55 -7.04 -17.61
C TRP A 348 4.62 -5.83 -17.45
N SER A 349 4.97 -4.90 -16.56
CA SER A 349 4.25 -3.65 -16.34
C SER A 349 4.64 -2.56 -17.34
N ASP A 350 3.98 -1.40 -17.27
CA ASP A 350 4.34 -0.17 -18.01
C ASP A 350 4.31 -0.37 -19.54
N GLY A 351 3.25 -1.03 -20.02
CA GLY A 351 3.00 -1.24 -21.45
C GLY A 351 3.96 -2.19 -22.18
N LEU A 352 4.98 -2.70 -21.49
CA LEU A 352 6.01 -3.53 -22.10
C LEU A 352 5.45 -4.90 -22.56
N HIS A 353 4.53 -5.49 -21.81
CA HIS A 353 3.95 -6.77 -22.20
C HIS A 353 3.11 -6.62 -23.47
N GLN A 354 2.30 -5.56 -23.55
CA GLN A 354 1.50 -5.19 -24.71
C GLN A 354 2.38 -4.87 -25.91
N ALA A 355 3.48 -4.15 -25.71
CA ALA A 355 4.45 -3.89 -26.75
C ALA A 355 5.11 -5.17 -27.30
N ILE A 356 5.37 -6.17 -26.44
CA ILE A 356 5.87 -7.49 -26.87
C ILE A 356 4.77 -8.29 -27.58
N GLU A 357 3.53 -8.27 -27.08
CA GLU A 357 2.38 -8.88 -27.76
C GLU A 357 2.23 -8.29 -29.17
N ALA A 358 2.30 -6.97 -29.32
CA ALA A 358 2.27 -6.27 -30.61
C ALA A 358 3.46 -6.67 -31.50
N LYS A 359 4.69 -6.68 -30.95
CA LYS A 359 5.92 -7.08 -31.65
C LYS A 359 5.81 -8.47 -32.27
N GLU A 360 5.22 -9.41 -31.54
CA GLU A 360 5.09 -10.80 -31.97
C GLU A 360 3.80 -11.09 -32.74
N GLY A 361 2.95 -10.09 -32.97
CA GLY A 361 1.67 -10.25 -33.68
C GLY A 361 0.63 -11.07 -32.91
N VAL A 362 0.74 -11.07 -31.59
CA VAL A 362 -0.18 -11.74 -30.66
C VAL A 362 -1.34 -10.79 -30.34
N LYS A 363 -2.50 -11.33 -29.91
CA LYS A 363 -3.63 -10.52 -29.44
C LYS A 363 -3.15 -9.65 -28.26
N ILE A 364 -3.21 -8.34 -28.45
CA ILE A 364 -2.87 -7.37 -27.42
C ILE A 364 -4.00 -7.37 -26.40
N ASN A 365 -3.64 -7.52 -25.14
CA ASN A 365 -4.60 -7.42 -24.04
C ASN A 365 -4.67 -5.96 -23.56
N ALA A 366 -5.88 -5.52 -23.19
CA ALA A 366 -6.08 -4.19 -22.62
C ALA A 366 -5.15 -3.95 -21.42
N GLU A 367 -4.72 -2.71 -21.25
CA GLU A 367 -3.83 -2.35 -20.16
C GLU A 367 -4.61 -2.23 -18.86
N ASN A 368 -3.90 -2.40 -17.76
CA ASN A 368 -4.43 -2.01 -16.46
C ASN A 368 -4.08 -0.54 -16.24
N GLN A 369 -5.10 0.32 -16.17
CA GLN A 369 -4.96 1.73 -15.87
C GLN A 369 -5.19 2.01 -14.39
N THR A 370 -4.47 2.97 -13.83
CA THR A 370 -4.69 3.46 -12.45
C THR A 370 -6.04 4.20 -12.40
N MET A 371 -7.03 3.63 -11.71
CA MET A 371 -8.34 4.24 -11.45
C MET A 371 -8.26 5.21 -10.27
N ALA A 372 -7.60 4.79 -9.20
CA ALA A 372 -7.40 5.59 -8.01
C ALA A 372 -6.09 5.18 -7.33
N SER A 373 -5.38 6.15 -6.76
CA SER A 373 -4.15 5.86 -6.01
C SER A 373 -3.99 6.80 -4.84
N ILE A 374 -3.32 6.35 -3.78
CA ILE A 374 -2.86 7.18 -2.67
C ILE A 374 -1.65 6.52 -1.97
N THR A 375 -0.70 7.33 -1.52
CA THR A 375 0.38 6.83 -0.65
C THR A 375 -0.08 6.72 0.80
N PHE A 376 0.45 5.78 1.58
CA PHE A 376 0.15 5.71 3.01
C PHE A 376 0.47 7.02 3.73
N GLN A 377 1.56 7.68 3.34
CA GLN A 377 1.96 8.98 3.85
C GLN A 377 0.82 10.00 3.75
N ASN A 378 0.25 10.17 2.55
CA ASN A 378 -0.81 11.14 2.33
C ASN A 378 -2.17 10.66 2.83
N PHE A 379 -2.44 9.35 2.84
CA PHE A 379 -3.63 8.78 3.46
C PHE A 379 -3.70 9.09 4.95
N PHE A 380 -2.62 8.83 5.70
CA PHE A 380 -2.62 9.08 7.15
C PHE A 380 -2.70 10.56 7.50
N LYS A 381 -2.17 11.45 6.65
CA LYS A 381 -2.33 12.91 6.81
C LYS A 381 -3.76 13.41 6.70
N LEU A 382 -4.70 12.59 6.24
CA LEU A 382 -6.14 12.93 6.20
C LEU A 382 -6.79 12.87 7.58
N TYR A 383 -6.16 12.26 8.58
CA TYR A 383 -6.70 12.19 9.93
C TYR A 383 -6.45 13.47 10.71
N ASN A 384 -7.44 13.91 11.50
CA ASN A 384 -7.27 15.08 12.37
C ASN A 384 -6.17 14.86 13.42
N LYS A 385 -6.02 13.61 13.88
CA LYS A 385 -5.02 13.21 14.86
C LYS A 385 -4.48 11.81 14.54
N ILE A 386 -3.15 11.70 14.52
CA ILE A 386 -2.44 10.45 14.24
C ILE A 386 -1.59 10.13 15.47
N ALA A 387 -1.62 8.88 15.91
CA ALA A 387 -0.74 8.36 16.94
C ALA A 387 -0.25 6.97 16.54
N GLY A 388 0.85 6.53 17.16
CA GLY A 388 1.38 5.20 16.88
C GLY A 388 2.10 4.59 18.06
N MET A 389 2.22 3.27 18.06
CA MET A 389 2.98 2.55 19.07
C MET A 389 3.88 1.51 18.41
N THR A 390 5.08 1.32 18.94
CA THR A 390 6.00 0.27 18.48
C THR A 390 7.06 -0.01 19.54
N GLY A 391 7.85 -1.07 19.38
CA GLY A 391 8.99 -1.35 20.24
C GLY A 391 10.30 -0.69 19.80
N THR A 392 10.34 -0.08 18.61
CA THR A 392 11.59 0.30 17.95
C THR A 392 11.45 1.53 17.03
N ALA A 393 10.91 2.65 17.52
CA ALA A 393 10.68 3.86 16.70
C ALA A 393 11.83 4.88 16.75
N ASP A 394 12.69 4.86 17.77
CA ASP A 394 13.71 5.89 18.01
C ASP A 394 14.68 6.07 16.83
N THR A 395 14.98 4.99 16.10
CA THR A 395 15.84 5.06 14.90
C THR A 395 15.21 5.87 13.78
N GLU A 396 13.89 5.81 13.64
CA GLU A 396 13.11 6.47 12.58
C GLU A 396 12.45 7.77 13.06
N ALA A 397 12.79 8.25 14.26
CA ALA A 397 12.15 9.42 14.87
C ALA A 397 12.25 10.67 13.99
N PHE A 398 13.35 10.83 13.24
CA PHE A 398 13.50 11.92 12.29
C PHE A 398 12.55 11.80 11.08
N GLU A 399 12.42 10.60 10.51
CA GLU A 399 11.51 10.34 9.39
C GLU A 399 10.05 10.51 9.81
N LEU A 400 9.64 9.91 10.93
CA LEU A 400 8.30 10.04 11.49
C LEU A 400 7.91 11.50 11.75
N HIS A 401 8.84 12.31 12.27
CA HIS A 401 8.59 13.72 12.51
C HIS A 401 8.56 14.55 11.22
N SER A 402 9.51 14.34 10.31
CA SER A 402 9.61 15.13 9.08
C SER A 402 8.47 14.86 8.08
N ILE A 403 7.96 13.63 8.03
CA ILE A 403 6.88 13.25 7.11
C ILE A 403 5.50 13.47 7.75
N TYR A 404 5.30 13.03 8.99
CA TYR A 404 3.99 12.95 9.64
C TYR A 404 3.80 13.93 10.80
N GLY A 405 4.85 14.67 11.20
CA GLY A 405 4.82 15.51 12.41
C GLY A 405 4.86 14.70 13.72
N LEU A 406 5.05 13.38 13.65
CA LEU A 406 4.99 12.49 14.81
C LEU A 406 6.28 12.52 15.63
N GLU A 407 6.19 12.97 16.88
CA GLU A 407 7.31 12.88 17.83
C GLU A 407 7.36 11.49 18.48
N VAL A 408 8.55 10.90 18.59
CA VAL A 408 8.77 9.62 19.29
C VAL A 408 9.12 9.88 20.75
N ILE A 409 8.41 9.21 21.66
CA ILE A 409 8.65 9.25 23.11
C ILE A 409 8.99 7.83 23.58
N ILE A 410 10.16 7.67 24.20
CA ILE A 410 10.63 6.38 24.71
C ILE A 410 10.02 6.15 26.08
N ILE A 411 9.13 5.17 26.18
CA ILE A 411 8.46 4.83 27.45
C ILE A 411 9.36 3.90 28.26
N PRO A 412 9.55 4.17 29.57
CA PRO A 412 10.33 3.27 30.43
C PRO A 412 9.64 1.90 30.52
N THR A 413 10.43 0.83 30.68
CA THR A 413 9.88 -0.51 30.89
C THR A 413 9.32 -0.66 32.29
N ASN A 414 8.27 -1.49 32.46
CA ASN A 414 7.68 -1.76 33.77
C ASN A 414 8.70 -2.42 34.72
N LYS A 415 9.51 -3.33 34.17
CA LYS A 415 10.60 -4.03 34.87
C LYS A 415 11.94 -3.80 34.15
N PRO A 416 13.08 -3.81 34.86
CA PRO A 416 14.40 -3.66 34.23
C PRO A 416 14.66 -4.76 33.19
N MET A 417 15.19 -4.40 32.03
CA MET A 417 15.57 -5.37 31.00
C MET A 417 16.94 -5.97 31.32
N ILE A 418 16.99 -7.30 31.38
CA ILE A 418 18.19 -8.07 31.78
C ILE A 418 18.70 -9.03 30.68
N ARG A 419 18.24 -8.85 29.44
CA ARG A 419 18.65 -9.68 28.29
C ARG A 419 20.16 -9.59 28.07
N LYS A 420 20.79 -10.72 27.80
CA LYS A 420 22.21 -10.78 27.41
C LYS A 420 22.32 -10.79 25.89
N ASP A 421 22.72 -9.65 25.32
CA ASP A 421 22.98 -9.54 23.88
C ASP A 421 24.46 -9.84 23.61
N HIS A 422 24.72 -11.02 23.02
CA HIS A 422 26.07 -11.48 22.69
C HIS A 422 26.58 -10.77 21.43
N HIS A 423 27.91 -10.73 21.27
CA HIS A 423 28.53 -10.23 20.04
C HIS A 423 28.21 -11.12 18.84
N ASP A 424 28.14 -10.49 17.66
CA ASP A 424 27.98 -11.20 16.39
C ASP A 424 29.16 -12.13 16.12
N VAL A 425 28.87 -13.30 15.57
CA VAL A 425 29.86 -14.31 15.19
C VAL A 425 29.92 -14.37 13.66
N ILE A 426 31.09 -14.11 13.07
CA ILE A 426 31.27 -14.15 11.62
C ILE A 426 32.05 -15.39 11.18
N HIS A 427 31.52 -16.06 10.16
CA HIS A 427 32.08 -17.23 9.48
C HIS A 427 32.54 -16.91 8.05
N GLY A 428 33.41 -17.76 7.50
CA GLY A 428 33.97 -17.57 6.16
C GLY A 428 32.93 -17.80 5.06
N ASP A 429 32.13 -18.86 5.20
CA ASP A 429 31.09 -19.26 4.27
C ASP A 429 29.74 -19.54 4.96
N VAL A 430 28.68 -19.66 4.15
CA VAL A 430 27.30 -19.87 4.63
C VAL A 430 27.12 -21.26 5.27
N ARG A 431 27.88 -22.26 4.83
CA ARG A 431 27.75 -23.64 5.31
C ARG A 431 28.30 -23.78 6.74
N GLU A 432 29.44 -23.19 7.02
CA GLU A 432 30.04 -23.09 8.35
C GLU A 432 29.11 -22.37 9.32
N LYS A 433 28.54 -21.23 8.88
CA LYS A 433 27.54 -20.47 9.64
C LYS A 433 26.36 -21.36 10.08
N PHE A 434 25.71 -22.04 9.15
CA PHE A 434 24.56 -22.89 9.48
C PHE A 434 24.94 -24.09 10.36
N ASN A 435 26.11 -24.69 10.16
CA ASN A 435 26.58 -25.75 11.04
C ASN A 435 26.80 -25.26 12.48
N ALA A 436 27.36 -24.05 12.65
CA ALA A 436 27.55 -23.44 13.96
C ALA A 436 26.23 -23.11 14.66
N ILE A 437 25.24 -22.62 13.91
CA ILE A 437 23.86 -22.40 14.41
C ILE A 437 23.27 -23.72 14.91
N VAL A 438 23.37 -24.80 14.13
CA VAL A 438 22.80 -26.11 14.50
C VAL A 438 23.47 -26.68 15.77
N GLU A 439 24.77 -26.49 15.94
CA GLU A 439 25.47 -26.95 17.16
C GLU A 439 25.09 -26.12 18.39
N ASP A 440 24.93 -24.79 18.26
CA ASP A 440 24.43 -23.94 19.35
C ASP A 440 23.00 -24.34 19.77
N ILE A 441 22.10 -24.53 18.79
CA ILE A 441 20.73 -25.02 19.04
C ILE A 441 20.76 -26.35 19.82
N LYS A 442 21.60 -27.29 19.41
CA LYS A 442 21.73 -28.60 20.06
C LYS A 442 22.18 -28.49 21.52
N GLN A 443 23.14 -27.61 21.82
CA GLN A 443 23.62 -27.37 23.18
C GLN A 443 22.54 -26.74 24.07
N ARG A 444 21.77 -25.78 23.53
CA ARG A 444 20.69 -25.11 24.25
C ARG A 444 19.53 -26.03 24.58
N ILE A 445 19.12 -26.88 23.63
CA ILE A 445 18.07 -27.88 23.85
C ILE A 445 18.49 -28.90 24.90
N ALA A 446 19.76 -29.31 24.92
CA ALA A 446 20.27 -30.24 25.93
C ALA A 446 20.13 -29.68 27.36
N ASN A 447 20.16 -28.36 27.51
CA ASN A 447 19.92 -27.65 28.76
C ASN A 447 18.44 -27.28 28.99
N GLY A 448 17.53 -27.69 28.10
CA GLY A 448 16.09 -27.38 28.17
C GLY A 448 15.72 -25.95 27.75
N GLN A 449 16.66 -25.17 27.19
CA GLN A 449 16.42 -23.78 26.80
C GLN A 449 15.64 -23.70 25.47
N PRO A 450 14.53 -22.94 25.41
CA PRO A 450 13.83 -22.69 24.14
C PRO A 450 14.63 -21.76 23.23
N VAL A 451 14.53 -22.00 21.91
CA VAL A 451 15.27 -21.25 20.88
C VAL A 451 14.33 -20.78 19.77
N LEU A 452 14.40 -19.49 19.45
CA LEU A 452 13.79 -18.89 18.26
C LEU A 452 14.91 -18.48 17.28
N VAL A 453 14.87 -19.01 16.07
CA VAL A 453 15.81 -18.67 15.00
C VAL A 453 15.13 -17.77 13.98
N GLY A 454 15.64 -16.56 13.78
CA GLY A 454 15.18 -15.65 12.72
C GLY A 454 16.05 -15.78 11.47
N THR A 455 15.43 -15.97 10.32
CA THR A 455 16.10 -16.02 9.00
C THR A 455 15.59 -14.93 8.07
N ALA A 456 16.42 -14.39 7.18
CA ALA A 456 15.99 -13.33 6.25
C ALA A 456 15.13 -13.84 5.06
N SER A 457 15.17 -15.14 4.74
CA SER A 457 14.46 -15.71 3.60
C SER A 457 13.87 -17.09 3.90
N ILE A 458 12.85 -17.48 3.13
CA ILE A 458 12.22 -18.81 3.20
C ILE A 458 13.24 -19.90 2.84
N GLU A 459 14.09 -19.64 1.84
CA GLU A 459 15.16 -20.55 1.44
C GLU A 459 16.12 -20.85 2.60
N ALA A 460 16.57 -19.82 3.32
CA ALA A 460 17.43 -19.98 4.49
C ALA A 460 16.74 -20.79 5.60
N SER A 461 15.44 -20.56 5.81
CA SER A 461 14.60 -21.35 6.73
C SER A 461 14.55 -22.82 6.34
N GLU A 462 14.34 -23.15 5.07
CA GLU A 462 14.28 -24.53 4.58
C GLU A 462 15.65 -25.25 4.63
N VAL A 463 16.74 -24.52 4.33
CA VAL A 463 18.10 -25.03 4.48
C VAL A 463 18.37 -25.41 5.94
N LEU A 464 18.05 -24.51 6.89
CA LEU A 464 18.23 -24.77 8.31
C LEU A 464 17.34 -25.91 8.81
N SER A 465 16.06 -25.92 8.40
CA SER A 465 15.09 -26.99 8.68
C SER A 465 15.64 -28.36 8.25
N THR A 466 16.19 -28.45 7.04
CA THR A 466 16.81 -29.68 6.51
C THR A 466 17.99 -30.13 7.35
N LEU A 467 18.85 -29.21 7.80
CA LEU A 467 19.99 -29.54 8.66
C LEU A 467 19.56 -30.01 10.06
N LEU A 468 18.52 -29.40 10.65
CA LEU A 468 17.95 -29.83 11.92
C LEU A 468 17.28 -31.21 11.80
N LYS A 469 16.55 -31.48 10.71
CA LYS A 469 15.98 -32.82 10.41
C LYS A 469 17.07 -33.89 10.35
N LYS A 470 18.20 -33.61 9.69
CA LYS A 470 19.37 -34.53 9.63
C LYS A 470 19.94 -34.84 11.02
N LYS A 471 19.88 -33.88 11.96
CA LYS A 471 20.30 -34.05 13.36
C LYS A 471 19.20 -34.56 14.29
N LYS A 472 18.01 -34.88 13.75
CA LYS A 472 16.82 -35.36 14.49
C LYS A 472 16.32 -34.38 15.56
N ILE A 473 16.50 -33.07 15.32
CA ILE A 473 15.99 -32.02 16.21
C ILE A 473 14.57 -31.66 15.75
N LYS A 474 13.58 -31.81 16.63
CA LYS A 474 12.20 -31.37 16.38
C LYS A 474 12.15 -29.85 16.36
N HIS A 475 11.51 -29.28 15.35
CA HIS A 475 11.36 -27.83 15.19
C HIS A 475 10.12 -27.52 14.37
N ASN A 476 9.66 -26.27 14.48
CA ASN A 476 8.60 -25.70 13.64
C ASN A 476 9.18 -24.62 12.73
N VAL A 477 8.60 -24.43 11.55
CA VAL A 477 9.00 -23.38 10.58
C VAL A 477 7.80 -22.49 10.31
N LEU A 478 8.02 -21.17 10.34
CA LEU A 478 7.00 -20.15 10.12
C LEU A 478 7.42 -19.29 8.93
N ASN A 479 6.55 -19.21 7.93
CA ASN A 479 6.85 -18.61 6.63
C ASN A 479 5.92 -17.42 6.31
N ALA A 480 5.20 -16.88 7.31
CA ALA A 480 4.24 -15.78 7.18
C ALA A 480 3.06 -16.08 6.25
N LYS A 481 2.72 -17.36 6.02
CA LYS A 481 1.62 -17.75 5.10
C LYS A 481 0.29 -18.01 5.80
N GLN A 482 0.31 -18.53 7.02
CA GLN A 482 -0.91 -18.90 7.76
C GLN A 482 -0.88 -18.29 9.16
N HIS A 483 -1.24 -17.02 9.27
CA HIS A 483 -1.07 -16.23 10.50
C HIS A 483 -1.68 -16.87 11.75
N GLU A 484 -2.90 -17.44 11.65
CA GLU A 484 -3.57 -18.07 12.79
C GLU A 484 -2.82 -19.33 13.29
N LYS A 485 -2.44 -20.24 12.38
CA LYS A 485 -1.68 -21.44 12.76
C LYS A 485 -0.29 -21.08 13.28
N GLU A 486 0.36 -20.09 12.66
CA GLU A 486 1.66 -19.60 13.08
C GLU A 486 1.61 -18.97 14.47
N ALA A 487 0.55 -18.23 14.79
CA ALA A 487 0.32 -17.68 16.12
C ALA A 487 0.20 -18.78 17.18
N GLY A 488 -0.54 -19.86 16.88
CA GLY A 488 -0.63 -21.03 17.75
C GLY A 488 0.74 -21.69 18.01
N ILE A 489 1.59 -21.79 16.99
CA ILE A 489 2.96 -22.32 17.14
C ILE A 489 3.83 -21.40 17.99
N ILE A 490 3.75 -20.09 17.76
CA ILE A 490 4.55 -19.08 18.49
C ILE A 490 4.16 -19.01 19.96
N ALA A 491 2.88 -19.11 20.28
CA ALA A 491 2.40 -19.15 21.66
C ALA A 491 3.03 -20.31 22.46
N MET A 492 3.39 -21.40 21.76
CA MET A 492 4.04 -22.58 22.34
C MET A 492 5.58 -22.56 22.21
N ALA A 493 6.17 -21.55 21.57
CA ALA A 493 7.62 -21.49 21.33
C ALA A 493 8.46 -21.35 22.62
N GLY A 494 7.83 -20.96 23.73
CA GLY A 494 8.48 -20.83 25.04
C GLY A 494 8.58 -22.14 25.84
N PHE A 495 8.08 -23.26 25.30
CA PHE A 495 8.19 -24.58 25.95
C PHE A 495 9.65 -25.03 26.14
N PRO A 496 9.99 -25.74 27.23
CA PRO A 496 11.33 -26.26 27.43
C PRO A 496 11.84 -27.08 26.23
N GLY A 497 13.00 -26.71 25.69
CA GLY A 497 13.63 -27.37 24.53
C GLY A 497 12.91 -27.18 23.19
N ALA A 498 11.92 -26.28 23.09
CA ALA A 498 11.25 -25.97 21.84
C ALA A 498 12.19 -25.21 20.89
N VAL A 499 12.11 -25.53 19.59
CA VAL A 499 12.83 -24.85 18.52
C VAL A 499 11.84 -24.35 17.49
N THR A 500 11.89 -23.05 17.22
CA THR A 500 11.04 -22.41 16.22
C THR A 500 11.93 -21.62 15.26
N ILE A 501 11.73 -21.81 13.96
CA ILE A 501 12.36 -21.03 12.90
C ILE A 501 11.30 -20.06 12.37
N ALA A 502 11.62 -18.77 12.30
CA ALA A 502 10.77 -17.73 11.79
C ALA A 502 11.46 -17.00 10.62
N THR A 503 10.82 -17.02 9.46
CA THR A 503 11.25 -16.21 8.32
C THR A 503 10.86 -14.74 8.56
N ASN A 504 11.84 -13.83 8.43
CA ASN A 504 11.76 -12.42 8.75
C ASN A 504 11.15 -12.17 10.12
N MET A 505 9.88 -11.77 10.15
CA MET A 505 9.12 -11.43 11.34
C MET A 505 7.87 -12.31 11.51
N ALA A 506 7.83 -13.50 10.89
CA ALA A 506 6.74 -14.45 11.03
C ALA A 506 6.39 -14.68 12.51
N GLY A 507 5.09 -14.79 12.81
CA GLY A 507 4.62 -14.81 14.20
C GLY A 507 4.58 -13.45 14.90
N ARG A 508 4.55 -12.33 14.17
CA ARG A 508 4.36 -10.98 14.72
C ARG A 508 3.06 -10.85 15.51
N GLY A 509 3.08 -9.98 16.52
CA GLY A 509 1.92 -9.69 17.36
C GLY A 509 1.55 -10.79 18.36
N THR A 510 2.22 -11.94 18.35
CA THR A 510 2.01 -13.01 19.34
C THR A 510 3.16 -13.04 20.35
N ASP A 511 2.78 -13.15 21.63
CA ASP A 511 3.69 -13.15 22.75
C ASP A 511 4.25 -14.55 23.05
N ILE A 512 5.57 -14.64 23.26
CA ILE A 512 6.24 -15.90 23.64
C ILE A 512 6.36 -15.92 25.16
N ILE A 513 5.49 -16.68 25.81
CA ILE A 513 5.48 -16.85 27.26
C ILE A 513 6.42 -18.02 27.62
N LEU A 514 7.38 -17.77 28.53
CA LEU A 514 8.28 -18.83 29.00
C LEU A 514 7.49 -19.96 29.67
N GLY A 515 7.78 -21.21 29.32
CA GLY A 515 7.03 -22.38 29.79
C GLY A 515 5.77 -22.72 28.99
N GLY A 516 5.48 -21.96 27.91
CA GLY A 516 4.27 -22.12 27.09
C GLY A 516 3.18 -21.11 27.43
N ASN A 517 2.20 -20.91 26.54
CA ASN A 517 1.01 -20.12 26.86
C ASN A 517 -0.08 -21.02 27.46
N TRP A 518 -0.25 -20.94 28.78
CA TRP A 518 -1.25 -21.73 29.51
C TRP A 518 -2.69 -21.34 29.16
N GLU A 519 -2.95 -20.12 28.71
CA GLU A 519 -4.29 -19.68 28.27
C GLU A 519 -4.71 -20.42 26.99
N VAL A 520 -3.76 -20.66 26.08
CA VAL A 520 -3.98 -21.45 24.87
C VAL A 520 -4.21 -22.92 25.21
N GLU A 521 -3.50 -23.46 26.20
CA GLU A 521 -3.74 -24.83 26.69
C GLU A 521 -5.14 -25.00 27.28
N ILE A 522 -5.66 -23.98 27.97
CA ILE A 522 -7.03 -23.99 28.50
C ILE A 522 -8.07 -23.86 27.38
N ALA A 523 -7.83 -22.98 26.41
CA ALA A 523 -8.77 -22.77 25.30
C ALA A 523 -8.95 -24.00 24.38
N GLN A 524 -8.04 -24.98 24.44
CA GLN A 524 -8.17 -26.25 23.73
C GLN A 524 -9.06 -27.26 24.46
N LEU A 525 -9.45 -27.00 25.71
CA LEU A 525 -10.36 -27.84 26.49
C LEU A 525 -11.80 -27.34 26.31
N GLU A 526 -12.74 -28.27 26.10
CA GLU A 526 -14.17 -27.97 26.16
C GLU A 526 -14.60 -27.87 27.64
N ASP A 527 -15.20 -26.73 28.02
CA ASP A 527 -15.69 -26.41 29.38
C ASP A 527 -14.76 -26.86 30.53
N PRO A 528 -13.54 -26.27 30.62
CA PRO A 528 -12.55 -26.68 31.61
C PRO A 528 -13.03 -26.38 33.04
N THR A 529 -13.01 -27.41 33.89
CA THR A 529 -13.29 -27.26 35.32
C THR A 529 -12.21 -26.43 36.02
N GLU A 530 -12.56 -25.76 37.14
CA GLU A 530 -11.60 -24.97 37.93
C GLU A 530 -10.38 -25.79 38.37
N GLU A 531 -10.57 -27.08 38.66
CA GLU A 531 -9.49 -28.00 39.02
C GLU A 531 -8.50 -28.24 37.85
N GLN A 532 -9.01 -28.39 36.62
CA GLN A 532 -8.16 -28.54 35.42
C GLN A 532 -7.36 -27.26 35.15
N ILE A 533 -7.99 -26.10 35.28
CA ILE A 533 -7.34 -24.80 35.11
C ILE A 533 -6.22 -24.63 36.14
N ALA A 534 -6.49 -24.96 37.40
CA ALA A 534 -5.50 -24.90 38.47
C ALA A 534 -4.31 -25.82 38.21
N LYS A 535 -4.56 -27.06 37.75
CA LYS A 535 -3.52 -28.03 37.41
C LYS A 535 -2.62 -27.56 36.26
N ILE A 536 -3.21 -27.04 35.18
CA ILE A 536 -2.45 -26.50 34.03
C ILE A 536 -1.56 -25.34 34.48
N LYS A 537 -2.08 -24.43 35.32
CA LYS A 537 -1.30 -23.32 35.87
C LYS A 537 -0.13 -23.80 36.74
N GLU A 538 -0.33 -24.83 37.56
CA GLU A 538 0.73 -25.40 38.40
C GLU A 538 1.83 -26.06 37.54
N GLU A 539 1.45 -26.84 36.53
CA GLU A 539 2.39 -27.44 35.57
C GLU A 539 3.16 -26.38 34.79
N TRP A 540 2.46 -25.34 34.32
CA TRP A 540 3.07 -24.19 33.66
C TRP A 540 4.08 -23.47 34.56
N GLN A 541 3.78 -23.24 35.84
CA GLN A 541 4.71 -22.62 36.78
C GLN A 541 6.01 -23.41 36.89
N LYS A 542 5.93 -24.74 37.02
CA LYS A 542 7.12 -25.62 37.04
C LYS A 542 7.95 -25.50 35.76
N ARG A 543 7.29 -25.46 34.59
CA ARG A 543 7.96 -25.26 33.29
C ARG A 543 8.58 -23.86 33.18
N ASN A 544 7.87 -22.82 33.60
CA ASN A 544 8.33 -21.43 33.56
C ASN A 544 9.62 -21.25 34.38
N GLU A 545 9.65 -21.78 35.61
CA GLU A 545 10.84 -21.73 36.46
C GLU A 545 12.03 -22.50 35.85
N ALA A 546 11.78 -23.67 35.27
CA ALA A 546 12.81 -24.47 34.61
C ALA A 546 13.44 -23.71 33.44
N VAL A 547 12.61 -23.08 32.58
CA VAL A 547 13.08 -22.27 31.45
C VAL A 547 13.86 -21.05 31.92
N LYS A 548 13.42 -20.38 33.00
CA LYS A 548 14.14 -19.24 33.58
C LYS A 548 15.52 -19.65 34.11
N LYS A 549 15.62 -20.79 34.78
CA LYS A 549 16.89 -21.35 35.25
C LYS A 549 17.82 -21.76 34.10
N ALA A 550 17.25 -22.23 32.98
CA ALA A 550 17.98 -22.55 31.76
C ALA A 550 18.47 -21.31 30.97
N GLY A 551 18.20 -20.09 31.45
CA GLY A 551 18.64 -18.84 30.83
C GLY A 551 17.54 -18.09 30.04
N GLY A 552 16.29 -18.57 30.08
CA GLY A 552 15.17 -17.98 29.36
C GLY A 552 15.20 -18.23 27.86
N LEU A 553 14.41 -17.47 27.08
CA LEU A 553 14.37 -17.63 25.62
C LEU A 553 15.68 -17.17 24.98
N CYS A 554 16.25 -18.00 24.10
CA CYS A 554 17.36 -17.63 23.24
C CYS A 554 16.87 -17.23 21.85
N ILE A 555 17.34 -16.08 21.37
CA ILE A 555 17.17 -15.60 20.00
C ILE A 555 18.44 -15.82 19.21
N ILE A 556 18.33 -16.51 18.08
CA ILE A 556 19.41 -16.67 17.10
C ILE A 556 19.04 -15.95 15.81
N GLY A 557 19.80 -14.94 15.42
CA GLY A 557 19.72 -14.36 14.07
C GLY A 557 20.66 -15.12 13.13
N SER A 558 20.15 -15.67 12.03
CA SER A 558 20.98 -16.36 11.04
C SER A 558 21.69 -15.41 10.07
N GLU A 559 21.23 -14.16 10.01
CA GLU A 559 21.71 -13.05 9.16
C GLU A 559 21.35 -11.71 9.83
N ARG A 560 21.89 -10.61 9.29
CA ARG A 560 21.43 -9.25 9.61
C ARG A 560 20.40 -8.82 8.58
N HIS A 561 19.32 -8.19 9.05
CA HIS A 561 18.36 -7.56 8.16
C HIS A 561 18.90 -6.23 7.63
N ASP A 562 18.25 -5.72 6.58
CA ASP A 562 18.55 -4.44 5.95
C ASP A 562 18.48 -3.27 6.94
N SER A 563 17.60 -3.37 7.95
CA SER A 563 17.49 -2.39 9.03
C SER A 563 17.86 -2.98 10.38
N ARG A 564 18.54 -2.17 11.19
CA ARG A 564 18.87 -2.51 12.58
C ARG A 564 17.61 -2.65 13.45
N ARG A 565 16.53 -2.00 13.06
CA ARG A 565 15.23 -2.03 13.72
C ARG A 565 14.64 -3.44 13.75
N ILE A 566 14.61 -4.11 12.60
CA ILE A 566 14.09 -5.48 12.45
C ILE A 566 14.91 -6.46 13.30
N ASP A 567 16.24 -6.31 13.31
CA ASP A 567 17.10 -7.11 14.19
C ASP A 567 16.74 -6.90 15.68
N ASN A 568 16.48 -5.65 16.08
CA ASN A 568 16.11 -5.33 17.46
C ASN A 568 14.71 -5.85 17.83
N GLN A 569 13.76 -5.87 16.89
CA GLN A 569 12.46 -6.51 17.09
C GLN A 569 12.61 -8.02 17.31
N LEU A 570 13.47 -8.69 16.53
CA LEU A 570 13.79 -10.10 16.71
C LEU A 570 14.40 -10.35 18.11
N ARG A 571 15.38 -9.53 18.53
CA ARG A 571 15.92 -9.59 19.90
C ARG A 571 14.86 -9.36 20.97
N GLY A 572 13.94 -8.44 20.72
CA GLY A 572 12.82 -8.06 21.59
C GLY A 572 11.79 -9.18 21.84
N ARG A 573 11.89 -10.29 21.11
CA ARG A 573 11.11 -11.51 21.40
C ARG A 573 11.51 -12.18 22.71
N ALA A 574 12.75 -11.99 23.19
CA ALA A 574 13.23 -12.52 24.48
C ALA A 574 13.29 -11.47 25.59
N ALA A 575 13.36 -11.95 26.84
CA ALA A 575 13.55 -11.17 28.07
C ALA A 575 12.48 -10.09 28.32
N ARG A 576 11.21 -10.46 28.09
CA ARG A 576 10.06 -9.57 28.31
C ARG A 576 9.70 -9.48 29.78
N GLN A 577 9.18 -8.33 30.23
CA GLN A 577 8.81 -8.10 31.63
C GLN A 577 9.92 -8.49 32.65
N GLY A 578 11.18 -8.27 32.29
CA GLY A 578 12.33 -8.58 33.14
C GLY A 578 12.70 -10.05 33.24
N ASP A 579 12.13 -10.92 32.40
CA ASP A 579 12.54 -12.32 32.31
C ASP A 579 14.00 -12.44 31.80
N PRO A 580 14.72 -13.53 32.16
CA PRO A 580 16.01 -13.83 31.56
C PRO A 580 15.85 -14.14 30.06
N GLY A 581 16.91 -13.93 29.30
CA GLY A 581 16.95 -14.26 27.88
C GLY A 581 18.27 -13.86 27.26
N GLU A 582 18.54 -14.39 26.07
CA GLU A 582 19.77 -14.16 25.33
C GLU A 582 19.49 -13.86 23.86
N SER A 583 20.37 -13.09 23.21
CA SER A 583 20.36 -12.97 21.76
C SER A 583 21.77 -13.11 21.18
N LYS A 584 21.87 -13.73 20.01
CA LYS A 584 23.13 -13.93 19.30
C LYS A 584 22.90 -13.97 17.79
N PHE A 585 23.78 -13.33 17.03
CA PHE A 585 23.71 -13.32 15.55
C PHE A 585 24.90 -14.07 14.97
N TYR A 586 24.63 -14.88 13.96
CA TYR A 586 25.61 -15.64 13.19
C TYR A 586 25.59 -15.10 11.76
N LEU A 587 26.75 -14.71 11.24
CA LEU A 587 26.87 -14.07 9.93
C LEU A 587 27.92 -14.78 9.08
N SER A 588 27.82 -14.61 7.78
CA SER A 588 28.82 -15.03 6.80
C SER A 588 29.24 -13.85 5.93
N MET A 589 30.49 -13.85 5.46
CA MET A 589 30.94 -12.88 4.45
C MET A 589 30.20 -13.03 3.11
N ASP A 590 29.51 -14.15 2.89
CA ASP A 590 28.66 -14.40 1.74
C ASP A 590 27.20 -13.94 1.92
N ASP A 591 26.81 -13.51 3.11
CA ASP A 591 25.46 -12.98 3.37
C ASP A 591 25.22 -11.71 2.54
N ASN A 592 23.98 -11.49 2.10
CA ASN A 592 23.65 -10.46 1.12
C ASN A 592 24.12 -9.05 1.54
N LEU A 593 23.88 -8.68 2.80
CA LEU A 593 24.29 -7.39 3.36
C LEU A 593 25.82 -7.18 3.30
N LEU A 594 26.60 -8.20 3.69
CA LEU A 594 28.05 -8.10 3.70
C LEU A 594 28.62 -8.20 2.28
N ARG A 595 28.03 -9.02 1.41
CA ARG A 595 28.45 -9.14 0.01
C ARG A 595 28.32 -7.81 -0.76
N ILE A 596 27.25 -7.06 -0.53
CA ILE A 596 26.99 -5.79 -1.24
C ILE A 596 27.84 -4.64 -0.68
N PHE A 597 28.05 -4.59 0.64
CA PHE A 597 28.60 -3.40 1.31
C PHE A 597 29.98 -3.57 1.94
N ALA A 598 30.49 -4.79 2.11
CA ALA A 598 31.87 -4.99 2.54
C ALA A 598 32.84 -4.80 1.36
N SER A 599 34.02 -4.24 1.61
CA SER A 599 35.01 -4.11 0.53
C SER A 599 35.51 -5.50 0.09
N PRO A 600 35.70 -5.75 -1.22
CA PRO A 600 36.19 -7.04 -1.72
C PRO A 600 37.51 -7.46 -1.06
N THR A 601 38.38 -6.47 -0.81
CA THR A 601 39.66 -6.64 -0.11
C THR A 601 39.52 -7.09 1.35
N MET A 602 38.50 -6.58 2.06
CA MET A 602 38.21 -7.00 3.43
C MET A 602 37.60 -8.40 3.45
N ALA A 603 36.67 -8.69 2.54
CA ALA A 603 36.04 -9.99 2.41
C ALA A 603 37.08 -11.10 2.17
N GLU A 604 38.00 -10.90 1.24
CA GLU A 604 39.09 -11.85 1.01
C GLU A 604 40.01 -12.01 2.23
N ARG A 605 40.35 -10.92 2.91
CA ARG A 605 41.25 -10.97 4.08
C ARG A 605 40.63 -11.75 5.24
N VAL A 606 39.34 -11.57 5.49
CA VAL A 606 38.59 -12.31 6.51
C VAL A 606 38.47 -13.77 6.12
N LYS A 607 38.12 -14.08 4.88
CA LYS A 607 38.05 -15.46 4.37
C LYS A 607 39.39 -16.20 4.42
N LYS A 608 40.50 -15.51 4.10
CA LYS A 608 41.87 -16.07 4.17
C LYS A 608 42.39 -16.19 5.62
N GLY A 609 41.88 -15.37 6.53
CA GLY A 609 42.26 -15.36 7.94
C GLY A 609 41.51 -16.38 8.81
N LEU A 610 40.34 -16.84 8.37
CA LEU A 610 39.53 -17.87 9.01
C LEU A 610 39.95 -19.25 8.50
N LYS A 611 40.52 -20.11 9.35
CA LYS A 611 40.72 -21.53 9.00
C LYS A 611 39.44 -22.30 9.26
N GLY A 612 39.19 -23.36 8.47
CA GLY A 612 37.90 -24.07 8.44
C GLY A 612 37.34 -24.39 9.83
N GLY A 613 36.22 -23.77 10.18
CA GLY A 613 35.53 -23.88 11.47
C GLY A 613 35.87 -22.84 12.55
N GLU A 614 36.84 -21.95 12.33
CA GLU A 614 37.10 -20.81 13.21
C GLU A 614 36.04 -19.70 12.99
N SER A 615 35.79 -18.90 14.01
CA SER A 615 34.89 -17.75 13.91
C SER A 615 35.52 -16.52 14.54
N LEU A 616 35.29 -15.35 13.94
CA LEU A 616 35.80 -14.08 14.47
C LEU A 616 34.70 -13.36 15.25
N ALA A 617 34.98 -13.08 16.53
CA ALA A 617 34.18 -12.18 17.36
C ALA A 617 34.94 -10.84 17.50
N PHE A 618 34.80 -9.93 16.53
CA PHE A 618 35.41 -8.60 16.59
C PHE A 618 34.36 -7.50 16.82
N GLY A 619 34.54 -6.70 17.87
CA GLY A 619 33.75 -5.47 18.08
C GLY A 619 33.90 -4.43 16.95
N PHE A 620 35.00 -4.49 16.16
CA PHE A 620 35.18 -3.65 14.97
C PHE A 620 34.21 -3.98 13.84
N MET A 621 33.86 -5.27 13.65
CA MET A 621 32.95 -5.68 12.57
C MET A 621 31.51 -5.18 12.81
N SER A 622 31.11 -5.01 14.07
CA SER A 622 29.83 -4.37 14.41
C SER A 622 29.70 -2.95 13.82
N LYS A 623 30.81 -2.18 13.75
CA LYS A 623 30.80 -0.86 13.11
C LYS A 623 30.62 -0.93 11.59
N VAL A 624 31.21 -1.93 10.95
CA VAL A 624 31.08 -2.14 9.50
C VAL A 624 29.64 -2.55 9.15
N ILE A 625 29.07 -3.50 9.90
CA ILE A 625 27.67 -3.91 9.77
C ILE A 625 26.73 -2.72 9.99
N SER A 626 26.93 -1.95 11.07
CA SER A 626 26.10 -0.78 11.36
C SER A 626 26.18 0.27 10.25
N LYS A 627 27.36 0.49 9.64
CA LYS A 627 27.50 1.41 8.49
C LYS A 627 26.80 0.87 7.25
N ALA A 628 26.85 -0.44 7.00
CA ALA A 628 26.15 -1.06 5.89
C ALA A 628 24.63 -0.91 6.06
N GLN A 629 24.09 -1.25 7.23
CA GLN A 629 22.66 -1.08 7.55
C GLN A 629 22.22 0.39 7.41
N SER A 630 22.96 1.35 7.98
CA SER A 630 22.62 2.77 7.83
C SER A 630 22.64 3.24 6.37
N LYS A 631 23.52 2.70 5.52
CA LYS A 631 23.53 3.04 4.09
C LYS A 631 22.31 2.48 3.35
N VAL A 632 21.88 1.27 3.69
CA VAL A 632 20.65 0.66 3.16
C VAL A 632 19.41 1.42 3.63
N GLU A 633 19.36 1.79 4.92
CA GLU A 633 18.29 2.61 5.49
C GLU A 633 18.19 3.98 4.81
N SER A 634 19.32 4.69 4.62
CA SER A 634 19.34 5.95 3.88
C SER A 634 18.87 5.79 2.42
N TYR A 635 19.29 4.73 1.75
CA TYR A 635 18.83 4.44 0.38
C TYR A 635 17.32 4.22 0.30
N HIS A 636 16.74 3.45 1.23
CA HIS A 636 15.29 3.27 1.30
C HIS A 636 14.54 4.55 1.68
N PHE A 637 15.11 5.35 2.59
CA PHE A 637 14.59 6.66 2.93
C PHE A 637 14.53 7.57 1.70
N ASP A 638 15.59 7.63 0.89
CA ASP A 638 15.63 8.44 -0.32
C ASP A 638 14.57 7.98 -1.35
N ILE A 639 14.37 6.67 -1.52
CA ILE A 639 13.29 6.13 -2.37
C ILE A 639 11.92 6.60 -1.88
N ARG A 640 11.61 6.43 -0.58
CA ARG A 640 10.32 6.84 -0.01
C ARG A 640 10.12 8.34 -0.09
N LYS A 641 11.17 9.13 0.18
CA LYS A 641 11.14 10.58 0.08
C LYS A 641 10.83 11.01 -1.35
N ASN A 642 11.52 10.45 -2.35
CA ASN A 642 11.27 10.76 -3.75
C ASN A 642 9.83 10.39 -4.13
N LEU A 643 9.35 9.20 -3.75
CA LEU A 643 7.98 8.76 -4.02
C LEU A 643 6.93 9.71 -3.40
N LEU A 644 7.13 10.12 -2.15
CA LEU A 644 6.27 11.09 -1.47
C LEU A 644 6.31 12.46 -2.15
N GLU A 645 7.47 12.90 -2.63
CA GLU A 645 7.62 14.20 -3.29
C GLU A 645 6.86 14.27 -4.62
N TYR A 646 6.87 13.20 -5.41
CA TYR A 646 6.04 13.09 -6.62
C TYR A 646 4.55 13.00 -6.27
N ASP A 647 4.17 12.13 -5.32
CA ASP A 647 2.77 12.00 -4.91
C ASP A 647 2.22 13.27 -4.27
N ASN A 648 3.02 14.13 -3.63
CA ASN A 648 2.54 15.41 -3.08
C ASN A 648 1.97 16.35 -4.15
N VAL A 649 2.49 16.30 -5.38
CA VAL A 649 1.96 17.08 -6.51
C VAL A 649 0.58 16.56 -6.87
N VAL A 650 0.47 15.26 -7.11
CA VAL A 650 -0.80 14.58 -7.44
C VAL A 650 -1.80 14.69 -6.30
N ASN A 651 -1.36 14.64 -5.05
CA ASN A 651 -2.21 14.75 -3.87
C ASN A 651 -2.84 16.14 -3.74
N THR A 652 -2.15 17.20 -4.18
CA THR A 652 -2.74 18.55 -4.20
C THR A 652 -3.87 18.61 -5.22
N GLN A 653 -3.68 18.03 -6.40
CA GLN A 653 -4.71 17.92 -7.44
C GLN A 653 -5.88 17.03 -6.96
N ARG A 654 -5.56 15.86 -6.39
CA ARG A 654 -6.52 14.89 -5.85
C ARG A 654 -7.43 15.52 -4.79
N LYS A 655 -6.88 16.34 -3.89
CA LYS A 655 -7.69 17.05 -2.89
C LYS A 655 -8.74 17.94 -3.54
N VAL A 656 -8.36 18.73 -4.54
CA VAL A 656 -9.30 19.60 -5.28
C VAL A 656 -10.39 18.78 -5.95
N ILE A 657 -10.00 17.72 -6.68
CA ILE A 657 -10.95 16.85 -7.39
C ILE A 657 -11.89 16.14 -6.42
N TYR A 658 -11.37 15.58 -5.32
CA TYR A 658 -12.20 14.86 -4.35
C TYR A 658 -13.10 15.80 -3.55
N GLU A 659 -12.66 17.01 -3.23
CA GLU A 659 -13.51 18.04 -2.61
C GLU A 659 -14.64 18.47 -3.54
N GLN A 660 -14.35 18.73 -4.82
CA GLN A 660 -15.37 19.05 -5.82
C GLN A 660 -16.35 17.89 -6.02
N ARG A 661 -15.82 16.67 -6.18
CA ARG A 661 -16.62 15.46 -6.36
C ARG A 661 -17.54 15.21 -5.16
N GLN A 662 -17.04 15.38 -3.93
CA GLN A 662 -17.84 15.26 -2.72
C GLN A 662 -18.92 16.35 -2.66
N ALA A 663 -18.61 17.59 -3.07
CA ALA A 663 -19.61 18.65 -3.16
C ALA A 663 -20.71 18.33 -4.18
N PHE A 664 -20.37 17.73 -5.33
CA PHE A 664 -21.35 17.28 -6.33
C PHE A 664 -22.21 16.13 -5.78
N LEU A 665 -21.60 15.17 -5.07
CA LEU A 665 -22.32 14.07 -4.42
C LEU A 665 -23.28 14.56 -3.32
N ASP A 666 -22.86 15.52 -2.52
CA ASP A 666 -23.66 16.06 -1.42
C ASP A 666 -24.76 17.02 -1.88
N SER A 667 -24.63 17.63 -3.06
CA SER A 667 -25.66 18.51 -3.61
C SER A 667 -26.83 17.74 -4.20
N GLU A 668 -28.05 18.21 -3.92
CA GLU A 668 -29.27 17.74 -4.60
C GLU A 668 -29.44 18.37 -5.99
N ASP A 669 -28.81 19.52 -6.22
CA ASP A 669 -28.92 20.30 -7.44
C ASP A 669 -27.54 20.84 -7.88
N VAL A 670 -27.19 20.61 -9.14
CA VAL A 670 -25.92 21.06 -9.73
C VAL A 670 -26.13 22.02 -10.90
N SER A 671 -27.37 22.43 -11.18
CA SER A 671 -27.68 23.25 -12.35
C SER A 671 -26.96 24.60 -12.33
N ASP A 672 -26.81 25.24 -11.17
CA ASP A 672 -26.06 26.51 -11.04
C ASP A 672 -24.59 26.32 -11.40
N ILE A 673 -23.97 25.24 -10.93
CA ILE A 673 -22.57 24.89 -11.23
C ILE A 673 -22.41 24.63 -12.73
N LEU A 674 -23.35 23.89 -13.32
CA LEU A 674 -23.35 23.63 -14.76
C LEU A 674 -23.59 24.89 -15.59
N ASN A 675 -24.40 25.83 -15.13
CA ASN A 675 -24.62 27.11 -15.81
C ASN A 675 -23.35 27.96 -15.81
N ASP A 676 -22.62 28.02 -14.69
CA ASP A 676 -21.33 28.68 -14.62
C ASP A 676 -20.31 28.02 -15.57
N ILE A 677 -20.20 26.68 -15.54
CA ILE A 677 -19.35 25.92 -16.47
C ILE A 677 -19.75 26.18 -17.92
N ARG A 678 -21.05 26.25 -18.22
CA ARG A 678 -21.56 26.48 -19.57
C ARG A 678 -21.18 27.87 -20.07
N MET A 679 -21.25 28.88 -19.22
CA MET A 679 -20.83 30.23 -19.56
C MET A 679 -19.33 30.28 -19.86
N ASP A 680 -18.50 29.68 -19.00
CA ASP A 680 -17.05 29.56 -19.21
C ASP A 680 -16.73 28.87 -20.56
N VAL A 681 -17.36 27.71 -20.82
CA VAL A 681 -17.14 26.94 -22.05
C VAL A 681 -17.59 27.72 -23.28
N ALA A 682 -18.73 28.41 -23.21
CA ALA A 682 -19.23 29.20 -24.34
C ALA A 682 -18.28 30.35 -24.69
N GLU A 683 -17.72 31.03 -23.69
CA GLU A 683 -16.71 32.06 -23.92
C GLU A 683 -15.41 31.49 -24.49
N GLN A 684 -14.94 30.35 -23.96
CA GLN A 684 -13.72 29.70 -24.43
C GLN A 684 -13.85 29.23 -25.88
N VAL A 685 -14.98 28.60 -26.24
CA VAL A 685 -15.27 28.17 -27.61
C VAL A 685 -15.27 29.36 -28.55
N PHE A 686 -15.89 30.47 -28.16
CA PHE A 686 -15.86 31.69 -28.97
C PHE A 686 -14.43 32.18 -29.18
N HIS A 687 -13.64 32.31 -28.11
CA HIS A 687 -12.29 32.86 -28.17
C HIS A 687 -11.27 31.97 -28.90
N ASN A 688 -11.49 30.66 -28.97
CA ASN A 688 -10.66 29.74 -29.76
C ASN A 688 -10.72 30.02 -31.27
N TYR A 689 -11.87 30.52 -31.77
CA TYR A 689 -12.06 30.85 -33.19
C TYR A 689 -12.02 32.36 -33.48
N ILE A 690 -12.31 33.19 -32.47
CA ILE A 690 -12.31 34.64 -32.54
C ILE A 690 -11.49 35.18 -31.35
N PRO A 691 -10.16 35.33 -31.50
CA PRO A 691 -9.31 35.80 -30.42
C PRO A 691 -9.68 37.22 -29.98
N ALA A 692 -9.62 37.50 -28.68
CA ALA A 692 -10.03 38.78 -28.13
C ALA A 692 -9.24 39.95 -28.72
N GLY A 693 -9.93 40.96 -29.25
CA GLY A 693 -9.30 42.15 -29.84
C GLY A 693 -8.56 41.88 -31.16
N SER A 694 -8.81 40.74 -31.80
CA SER A 694 -8.24 40.41 -33.12
C SER A 694 -8.96 41.17 -34.25
N MET A 695 -8.24 41.37 -35.36
CA MET A 695 -8.83 41.93 -36.58
C MET A 695 -9.78 40.91 -37.23
N HIS A 696 -10.82 41.40 -37.90
CA HIS A 696 -11.84 40.56 -38.56
C HIS A 696 -11.28 39.51 -39.54
N GLU A 697 -10.10 39.74 -40.11
CA GLU A 697 -9.44 38.81 -41.03
C GLU A 697 -8.92 37.53 -40.34
N LEU A 698 -8.72 37.57 -39.02
CA LEU A 698 -8.26 36.44 -38.21
C LEU A 698 -9.42 35.60 -37.65
N TRP A 699 -10.68 35.98 -37.91
CA TRP A 699 -11.85 35.28 -37.39
C TRP A 699 -12.14 34.03 -38.20
N ASP A 700 -12.16 32.86 -37.56
CA ASP A 700 -12.58 31.60 -38.18
C ASP A 700 -14.07 31.31 -37.91
N LEU A 701 -14.95 32.09 -38.56
CA LEU A 701 -16.40 31.90 -38.46
C LEU A 701 -16.85 30.52 -38.93
N LYS A 702 -16.17 29.95 -39.94
CA LYS A 702 -16.51 28.63 -40.50
C LYS A 702 -16.15 27.51 -39.54
N GLY A 703 -15.01 27.61 -38.86
CA GLY A 703 -14.60 26.72 -37.78
C GLY A 703 -15.59 26.77 -36.63
N LEU A 704 -15.98 27.97 -36.20
CA LEU A 704 -16.95 28.17 -35.12
C LEU A 704 -18.33 27.58 -35.45
N GLU A 705 -18.86 27.80 -36.65
CA GLU A 705 -20.12 27.17 -37.10
C GLU A 705 -20.04 25.64 -37.09
N LYS A 706 -18.90 25.09 -37.51
CA LYS A 706 -18.69 23.64 -37.52
C LYS A 706 -18.66 23.08 -36.11
N ALA A 707 -17.95 23.73 -35.19
CA ALA A 707 -17.86 23.33 -33.78
C ALA A 707 -19.23 23.41 -33.08
N LEU A 708 -19.98 24.51 -33.25
CA LEU A 708 -21.34 24.65 -32.73
C LEU A 708 -22.26 23.52 -33.19
N LYS A 709 -22.15 23.13 -34.46
CA LYS A 709 -22.97 22.06 -35.04
C LYS A 709 -22.53 20.67 -34.60
N SER A 710 -21.22 20.37 -34.56
CA SER A 710 -20.72 19.03 -34.21
C SER A 710 -20.83 18.76 -32.73
N ASP A 711 -20.49 19.75 -31.90
CA ASP A 711 -20.31 19.54 -30.47
C ASP A 711 -21.50 19.96 -29.64
N PHE A 712 -22.26 20.96 -30.09
CA PHE A 712 -23.43 21.46 -29.35
C PHE A 712 -24.76 21.20 -30.06
N MET A 713 -24.73 20.63 -31.27
CA MET A 713 -25.92 20.43 -32.14
C MET A 713 -26.64 21.73 -32.52
N ILE A 714 -25.99 22.89 -32.36
CA ILE A 714 -26.53 24.21 -32.63
C ILE A 714 -26.26 24.57 -34.09
N LYS A 715 -27.29 25.01 -34.81
CA LYS A 715 -27.18 25.47 -36.21
C LYS A 715 -27.38 26.97 -36.29
N ILE A 716 -26.27 27.70 -36.37
CA ILE A 716 -26.24 29.14 -36.62
C ILE A 716 -25.40 29.37 -37.87
N ASP A 717 -25.90 30.20 -38.79
CA ASP A 717 -25.18 30.62 -39.99
C ASP A 717 -24.53 31.99 -39.71
N LEU A 718 -23.42 31.95 -38.99
CA LEU A 718 -22.65 33.12 -38.58
C LEU A 718 -22.06 33.87 -39.77
N GLN A 719 -21.67 33.15 -40.84
CA GLN A 719 -21.16 33.73 -42.07
C GLN A 719 -22.23 34.57 -42.76
N LYS A 720 -23.47 34.06 -42.85
CA LYS A 720 -24.58 34.83 -43.41
C LYS A 720 -24.91 36.03 -42.54
N LEU A 721 -25.00 35.85 -41.22
CA LEU A 721 -25.29 36.92 -40.27
C LEU A 721 -24.25 38.06 -40.30
N TYR A 722 -22.97 37.71 -40.44
CA TYR A 722 -21.89 38.68 -40.55
C TYR A 722 -21.92 39.43 -41.89
N ARG A 723 -22.23 38.75 -43.00
CA ARG A 723 -22.39 39.39 -44.33
C ARG A 723 -23.61 40.32 -44.40
N GLU A 724 -24.69 39.98 -43.70
CA GLU A 724 -25.92 40.77 -43.69
C GLU A 724 -25.85 42.00 -42.78
N ASN A 725 -24.87 42.06 -41.86
CA ASN A 725 -24.67 43.17 -40.93
C ASN A 725 -23.18 43.50 -40.76
N GLU A 726 -22.65 44.42 -41.56
CA GLU A 726 -21.23 44.84 -41.50
C GLU A 726 -20.82 45.51 -40.15
N ASN A 727 -21.79 45.91 -39.31
CA ASN A 727 -21.56 46.47 -37.96
C ASN A 727 -21.67 45.44 -36.82
N LEU A 728 -21.74 44.13 -37.11
CA LEU A 728 -21.78 43.10 -36.07
C LEU A 728 -20.38 42.96 -35.43
N GLY A 729 -20.17 43.72 -34.35
CA GLY A 729 -18.94 43.68 -33.57
C GLY A 729 -18.77 42.39 -32.77
N GLU A 730 -17.54 42.15 -32.33
CA GLU A 730 -17.11 40.97 -31.54
C GLU A 730 -18.07 40.69 -30.37
N GLU A 731 -18.42 41.71 -29.58
CA GLU A 731 -19.32 41.61 -28.43
C GLU A 731 -20.72 41.07 -28.77
N ASN A 732 -21.28 41.47 -29.92
CA ASN A 732 -22.60 41.00 -30.33
C ASN A 732 -22.56 39.54 -30.79
N LEU A 733 -21.52 39.15 -31.53
CA LEU A 733 -21.30 37.76 -31.92
C LEU A 733 -21.06 36.87 -30.70
N LYS A 734 -20.23 37.34 -29.75
CA LYS A 734 -19.97 36.66 -28.49
C LYS A 734 -21.28 36.41 -27.75
N LYS A 735 -22.08 37.46 -27.55
CA LYS A 735 -23.38 37.34 -26.88
C LYS A 735 -24.31 36.35 -27.58
N MET A 736 -24.41 36.38 -28.91
CA MET A 736 -25.26 35.45 -29.66
C MET A 736 -24.83 33.98 -29.48
N VAL A 737 -23.53 33.71 -29.53
CA VAL A 737 -22.99 32.36 -29.34
C VAL A 737 -23.18 31.87 -27.91
N VAL A 738 -22.89 32.74 -26.93
CA VAL A 738 -23.08 32.43 -25.50
C VAL A 738 -24.55 32.17 -25.19
N ASP A 739 -25.46 33.04 -25.63
CA ASP A 739 -26.89 32.88 -25.41
C ASP A 739 -27.40 31.57 -26.06
N ALA A 740 -26.93 31.24 -27.27
CA ALA A 740 -27.33 30.02 -27.96
C ALA A 740 -26.90 28.75 -27.21
N ILE A 741 -25.62 28.67 -26.79
CA ILE A 741 -25.12 27.53 -26.01
C ILE A 741 -25.86 27.44 -24.66
N THR A 742 -26.11 28.59 -24.03
CA THR A 742 -26.74 28.63 -22.69
C THR A 742 -28.19 28.17 -22.73
N LEU A 743 -28.95 28.59 -23.74
CA LEU A 743 -30.37 28.30 -23.89
C LEU A 743 -30.64 26.87 -24.40
N GLU A 744 -29.81 26.33 -25.28
CA GLU A 744 -30.04 25.04 -25.98
C GLU A 744 -30.50 23.91 -25.04
N PHE A 745 -29.78 23.70 -23.94
CA PHE A 745 -30.12 22.64 -22.99
C PHE A 745 -31.43 22.90 -22.24
N SER A 746 -31.68 24.15 -21.85
CA SER A 746 -32.93 24.52 -21.18
C SER A 746 -34.12 24.32 -22.10
N GLU A 747 -33.97 24.56 -23.41
CA GLU A 747 -35.05 24.36 -24.39
C GLU A 747 -35.32 22.88 -24.63
N LYS A 748 -34.27 22.07 -24.72
CA LYS A 748 -34.37 20.61 -24.86
C LYS A 748 -35.06 19.93 -23.68
N THR A 749 -34.86 20.45 -22.47
CA THR A 749 -35.34 19.81 -21.23
C THR A 749 -36.65 20.39 -20.70
N LYS A 750 -37.27 21.38 -21.37
CA LYS A 750 -38.54 22.01 -20.97
C LYS A 750 -39.68 21.02 -20.75
N ASP A 751 -39.74 19.96 -21.54
CA ASP A 751 -40.82 18.96 -21.52
C ASP A 751 -40.52 17.76 -20.61
N LEU A 752 -39.34 17.72 -19.97
CA LEU A 752 -38.93 16.65 -19.07
C LEU A 752 -39.25 16.97 -17.60
N GLU A 753 -39.39 15.91 -16.79
CA GLU A 753 -39.54 16.07 -15.35
C GLU A 753 -38.25 16.66 -14.73
N PRO A 754 -38.33 17.75 -13.94
CA PRO A 754 -37.15 18.43 -13.38
C PRO A 754 -36.25 17.52 -12.51
N THR A 755 -36.82 16.53 -11.84
CA THR A 755 -36.09 15.57 -10.99
C THR A 755 -35.16 14.68 -11.81
N VAL A 756 -35.63 14.20 -12.96
CA VAL A 756 -34.87 13.37 -13.90
C VAL A 756 -33.72 14.17 -14.51
N VAL A 757 -33.99 15.43 -14.91
CA VAL A 757 -32.96 16.32 -15.46
C VAL A 757 -31.83 16.55 -14.45
N LYS A 758 -32.14 16.82 -13.18
CA LYS A 758 -31.13 17.04 -12.13
C LYS A 758 -30.30 15.79 -11.84
N GLN A 759 -30.93 14.63 -11.74
CA GLN A 759 -30.21 13.37 -11.52
C GLN A 759 -29.26 13.07 -12.69
N PHE A 760 -29.71 13.33 -13.90
CA PHE A 760 -28.93 13.14 -15.10
C PHE A 760 -27.76 14.12 -15.19
N GLU A 761 -28.00 15.42 -14.98
CA GLU A 761 -26.97 16.46 -14.90
C GLU A 761 -25.86 16.09 -13.91
N LYS A 762 -26.25 15.65 -12.71
CA LYS A 762 -25.32 15.20 -11.67
C LYS A 762 -24.53 13.96 -12.10
N PHE A 763 -25.19 12.99 -12.70
CA PHE A 763 -24.52 11.77 -13.19
C PHE A 763 -23.51 12.08 -14.29
N SER A 764 -23.89 12.84 -15.32
CA SER A 764 -22.99 13.23 -16.41
C SER A 764 -21.79 14.04 -15.92
N LEU A 765 -22.01 14.95 -14.96
CA LEU A 765 -20.94 15.73 -14.34
C LEU A 765 -19.94 14.83 -13.62
N LEU A 766 -20.42 13.89 -12.78
CA LEU A 766 -19.57 12.95 -12.04
C LEU A 766 -18.83 12.00 -13.00
N GLN A 767 -19.53 11.43 -13.98
CA GLN A 767 -18.96 10.49 -14.94
C GLN A 767 -17.84 11.14 -15.77
N SER A 768 -18.08 12.34 -16.31
CA SER A 768 -17.06 13.04 -17.10
C SER A 768 -15.86 13.44 -16.24
N LEU A 769 -16.08 13.90 -14.99
CA LEU A 769 -14.99 14.21 -14.06
C LEU A 769 -14.14 12.96 -13.77
N ASP A 770 -14.78 11.83 -13.47
CA ASP A 770 -14.10 10.58 -13.13
C ASP A 770 -13.30 10.03 -14.33
N THR A 771 -13.84 10.09 -15.55
CA THR A 771 -13.13 9.70 -16.78
C THR A 771 -11.89 10.56 -17.02
N HIS A 772 -12.03 11.88 -17.01
CA HIS A 772 -10.92 12.82 -17.23
C HIS A 772 -9.85 12.71 -16.13
N TRP A 773 -10.28 12.51 -14.88
CA TRP A 773 -9.37 12.30 -13.77
C TRP A 773 -8.57 10.99 -13.92
N ARG A 774 -9.22 9.90 -14.35
CA ARG A 774 -8.55 8.62 -14.61
C ARG A 774 -7.52 8.72 -15.74
N GLU A 775 -7.86 9.38 -16.84
CA GLU A 775 -6.92 9.65 -17.93
C GLU A 775 -5.73 10.49 -17.46
N HIS A 776 -6.00 11.51 -16.65
CA HIS A 776 -4.95 12.33 -16.05
C HIS A 776 -4.04 11.53 -15.11
N LEU A 777 -4.57 10.64 -14.28
CA LEU A 777 -3.76 9.75 -13.44
C LEU A 777 -2.81 8.89 -14.28
N SER A 778 -3.29 8.36 -15.41
CA SER A 778 -2.43 7.61 -16.36
C SER A 778 -1.34 8.50 -16.96
N ALA A 779 -1.71 9.70 -17.44
CA ALA A 779 -0.76 10.65 -18.00
C ALA A 779 0.32 11.04 -16.99
N ILE A 780 -0.05 11.21 -15.71
CA ILE A 780 0.85 11.51 -14.60
C ILE A 780 1.79 10.34 -14.28
N ASP A 781 1.29 9.10 -14.31
CA ASP A 781 2.13 7.90 -14.14
C ASP A 781 3.18 7.79 -15.26
N HIS A 782 2.77 8.01 -16.52
CA HIS A 782 3.69 8.05 -17.67
C HIS A 782 4.70 9.21 -17.57
N LEU A 783 4.27 10.39 -17.12
CA LEU A 783 5.13 11.54 -16.89
C LEU A 783 6.20 11.23 -15.83
N ARG A 784 5.82 10.60 -14.72
CA ARG A 784 6.77 10.21 -13.67
C ARG A 784 7.85 9.26 -14.19
N ASN A 785 7.50 8.34 -15.08
CA ASN A 785 8.45 7.39 -15.65
C ASN A 785 9.38 8.04 -16.70
N SER A 786 8.90 9.03 -17.43
CA SER A 786 9.66 9.70 -18.50
C SER A 786 10.50 10.92 -18.04
N ILE A 787 10.14 11.57 -16.92
CA ILE A 787 10.78 12.83 -16.50
C ILE A 787 12.28 12.71 -16.19
N ASN A 788 12.74 11.53 -15.78
CA ASN A 788 14.17 11.29 -15.49
C ASN A 788 15.05 11.47 -16.74
N LEU A 789 14.48 11.35 -17.94
CA LEU A 789 15.15 11.61 -19.21
C LEU A 789 15.49 13.09 -19.41
N ARG A 790 14.72 14.00 -18.81
CA ARG A 790 14.92 15.46 -18.93
C ARG A 790 16.04 15.99 -18.02
N GLY A 791 16.45 15.20 -17.02
CA GLY A 791 17.59 15.52 -16.13
C GLY A 791 18.94 15.68 -16.85
N TYR A 792 19.05 15.19 -18.09
CA TYR A 792 20.23 15.36 -18.94
C TYR A 792 20.48 16.83 -19.35
N ALA A 793 19.49 17.72 -19.26
CA ALA A 793 19.58 19.13 -19.62
C ALA A 793 19.94 20.07 -18.43
N GLN A 794 20.54 19.56 -17.35
CA GLN A 794 20.89 20.31 -16.12
C GLN A 794 19.70 20.96 -15.38
N LYS A 795 18.46 20.61 -15.72
CA LYS A 795 17.26 21.04 -15.00
C LYS A 795 16.89 20.03 -13.92
N ASP A 796 16.36 20.51 -12.80
CA ASP A 796 15.84 19.64 -11.73
C ASP A 796 14.56 18.94 -12.21
N PRO A 797 14.57 17.60 -12.39
CA PRO A 797 13.43 16.84 -12.89
C PRO A 797 12.15 17.07 -12.08
N LYS A 798 12.27 17.35 -10.78
CA LYS A 798 11.13 17.58 -9.90
C LYS A 798 10.38 18.86 -10.22
N ASN A 799 11.09 19.93 -10.59
CA ASN A 799 10.46 21.20 -10.92
C ASN A 799 9.79 21.14 -12.29
N GLU A 800 10.40 20.45 -13.26
CA GLU A 800 9.78 20.18 -14.56
C GLU A 800 8.54 19.30 -14.39
N TYR A 801 8.62 18.23 -13.58
CA TYR A 801 7.46 17.39 -13.24
C TYR A 801 6.29 18.21 -12.69
N LYS A 802 6.56 19.10 -11.72
CA LYS A 802 5.51 19.96 -11.13
C LYS A 802 4.86 20.87 -12.16
N LYS A 803 5.65 21.46 -13.05
CA LYS A 803 5.17 22.38 -14.07
C LYS A 803 4.30 21.63 -15.08
N GLU A 804 4.81 20.53 -15.64
CA GLU A 804 4.08 19.70 -16.62
C GLU A 804 2.83 19.08 -16.00
N ALA A 805 2.91 18.57 -14.77
CA ALA A 805 1.73 18.05 -14.06
C ALA A 805 0.65 19.11 -13.84
N PHE A 806 1.02 20.38 -13.65
CA PHE A 806 0.07 21.48 -13.52
C PHE A 806 -0.56 21.88 -14.85
N GLU A 807 0.22 21.88 -15.94
CA GLU A 807 -0.27 22.12 -17.30
C GLU A 807 -1.26 21.01 -17.72
N LEU A 808 -0.92 19.74 -17.48
CA LEU A 808 -1.84 18.60 -17.69
C LEU A 808 -3.12 18.73 -16.88
N PHE A 809 -3.02 19.13 -15.61
CA PHE A 809 -4.19 19.26 -14.74
C PHE A 809 -5.12 20.40 -15.18
N SER A 810 -4.57 21.55 -15.56
CA SER A 810 -5.35 22.67 -16.10
C SER A 810 -6.06 22.26 -17.40
N SER A 811 -5.34 21.61 -18.31
CA SER A 811 -5.93 21.12 -19.56
C SER A 811 -7.00 20.06 -19.32
N MET A 812 -6.82 19.20 -18.33
CA MET A 812 -7.81 18.20 -17.97
C MET A 812 -9.10 18.85 -17.47
N LEU A 813 -9.01 19.90 -16.63
CA LEU A 813 -10.18 20.64 -16.15
C LEU A 813 -10.93 21.34 -17.30
N ASP A 814 -10.21 21.95 -18.24
CA ASP A 814 -10.82 22.60 -19.40
C ASP A 814 -11.52 21.59 -20.32
N ASN A 815 -10.87 20.44 -20.57
CA ASN A 815 -11.46 19.35 -21.35
C ASN A 815 -12.69 18.75 -20.67
N PHE A 816 -12.62 18.53 -19.36
CA PHE A 816 -13.76 18.10 -18.54
C PHE A 816 -14.95 19.05 -18.68
N LYS A 817 -14.72 20.36 -18.51
CA LYS A 817 -15.78 21.37 -18.66
C LYS A 817 -16.41 21.30 -20.05
N TYR A 818 -15.57 21.25 -21.09
CA TYR A 818 -16.04 21.18 -22.48
C TYR A 818 -16.86 19.91 -22.74
N ASP A 819 -16.35 18.76 -22.33
CA ASP A 819 -16.96 17.45 -22.57
C ASP A 819 -18.30 17.31 -21.85
N VAL A 820 -18.42 17.77 -20.60
CA VAL A 820 -19.70 17.77 -19.88
C VAL A 820 -20.75 18.54 -20.67
N ILE A 821 -20.45 19.77 -21.09
CA ILE A 821 -21.44 20.61 -21.80
C ILE A 821 -21.74 20.06 -23.21
N SER A 822 -20.71 19.58 -23.92
CA SER A 822 -20.85 18.93 -25.24
C SER A 822 -21.72 17.67 -25.15
N SER A 823 -21.46 16.82 -24.17
CA SER A 823 -22.22 15.60 -23.90
C SER A 823 -23.68 15.93 -23.56
N LEU A 824 -23.92 16.90 -22.66
CA LEU A 824 -25.27 17.37 -22.35
C LEU A 824 -26.01 17.92 -23.58
N ALA A 825 -25.31 18.61 -24.48
CA ALA A 825 -25.89 19.17 -25.69
C ALA A 825 -26.20 18.11 -26.77
N LYS A 826 -25.41 17.04 -26.87
CA LYS A 826 -25.56 15.98 -27.90
C LYS A 826 -26.73 15.01 -27.64
N ILE A 827 -27.32 15.05 -26.45
CA ILE A 827 -28.39 14.13 -26.07
C ILE A 827 -29.61 14.32 -26.97
N ARG A 828 -30.16 13.19 -27.43
CA ARG A 828 -31.42 13.12 -28.15
C ARG A 828 -32.49 12.67 -27.18
N ILE A 829 -33.37 13.59 -26.79
CA ILE A 829 -34.54 13.26 -25.98
C ILE A 829 -35.60 12.73 -26.95
N GLY A 830 -35.82 11.41 -26.89
CA GLY A 830 -36.85 10.71 -27.67
C GLY A 830 -38.24 10.79 -27.03
N THR A 831 -39.24 10.27 -27.75
CA THR A 831 -40.65 10.14 -27.33
C THR A 831 -40.84 9.35 -26.02
N GLU A 832 -42.00 9.42 -25.34
CA GLU A 832 -42.27 8.77 -24.03
C GLU A 832 -41.80 7.29 -23.93
N GLU A 833 -41.88 6.51 -25.00
CA GLU A 833 -41.37 5.12 -25.06
C GLU A 833 -39.82 5.05 -25.11
N GLU A 834 -39.17 6.00 -25.77
CA GLU A 834 -37.72 6.14 -25.82
C GLU A 834 -37.16 6.75 -24.53
N THR A 835 -37.92 7.60 -23.84
CA THR A 835 -37.54 8.14 -22.51
C THR A 835 -37.61 7.04 -21.44
N GLN A 836 -38.60 6.14 -21.52
CA GLN A 836 -38.66 4.94 -20.66
C GLN A 836 -37.55 3.93 -21.00
N ARG A 837 -37.21 3.74 -22.27
CA ARG A 837 -36.03 2.96 -22.67
C ARG A 837 -34.73 3.61 -22.23
N ALA A 838 -34.56 4.92 -22.35
CA ALA A 838 -33.39 5.63 -21.86
C ALA A 838 -33.29 5.55 -20.33
N GLN A 839 -34.42 5.57 -19.60
CA GLN A 839 -34.44 5.30 -18.15
C GLN A 839 -34.08 3.85 -17.82
N GLN A 840 -34.55 2.87 -18.60
CA GLN A 840 -34.18 1.46 -18.43
C GLN A 840 -32.73 1.19 -18.81
N GLU A 841 -32.24 1.72 -19.92
CA GLU A 841 -30.83 1.67 -20.36
C GLU A 841 -29.93 2.43 -19.41
N TRP A 842 -30.40 3.52 -18.79
CA TRP A 842 -29.66 4.23 -17.73
C TRP A 842 -29.65 3.43 -16.43
N GLN A 843 -30.73 2.74 -16.07
CA GLN A 843 -30.75 1.80 -14.93
C GLN A 843 -29.91 0.55 -15.19
N GLU A 844 -29.93 0.02 -16.41
CA GLU A 844 -29.12 -1.11 -16.86
C GLU A 844 -27.64 -0.72 -16.95
N SER A 845 -27.31 0.44 -17.51
CA SER A 845 -25.96 1.02 -17.52
C SER A 845 -25.46 1.31 -16.11
N MET A 846 -26.32 1.83 -15.22
CA MET A 846 -26.01 1.94 -13.79
C MET A 846 -25.79 0.58 -13.15
N SER A 847 -26.52 -0.46 -13.56
CA SER A 847 -26.35 -1.82 -13.07
C SER A 847 -25.10 -2.52 -13.62
N ASP A 848 -24.74 -2.25 -14.88
CA ASP A 848 -23.55 -2.76 -15.56
C ASP A 848 -22.30 -2.05 -15.07
N ILE A 849 -22.34 -0.74 -14.86
CA ILE A 849 -21.27 0.02 -14.19
C ILE A 849 -21.17 -0.43 -12.72
N LYS A 850 -22.29 -0.68 -12.03
CA LYS A 850 -22.26 -1.30 -10.69
C LYS A 850 -21.66 -2.70 -10.74
N ALA A 851 -21.94 -3.51 -11.75
CA ALA A 851 -21.40 -4.86 -11.93
C ALA A 851 -19.91 -4.84 -12.33
N GLU A 852 -19.48 -3.90 -13.16
CA GLU A 852 -18.08 -3.64 -13.47
C GLU A 852 -17.34 -3.17 -12.22
N HIS A 853 -17.93 -2.27 -11.44
CA HIS A 853 -17.39 -1.81 -10.18
C HIS A 853 -17.33 -2.95 -9.15
N GLU A 854 -18.35 -3.81 -9.06
CA GLU A 854 -18.34 -5.04 -8.26
C GLU A 854 -17.30 -6.06 -8.77
N SER A 855 -17.09 -6.16 -10.09
CA SER A 855 -16.06 -7.03 -10.67
C SER A 855 -14.64 -6.50 -10.41
N VAL A 856 -14.45 -5.18 -10.36
CA VAL A 856 -13.21 -4.51 -9.93
C VAL A 856 -13.00 -4.70 -8.43
N ILE A 857 -14.07 -4.75 -7.64
CA ILE A 857 -14.05 -5.09 -6.21
C ILE A 857 -13.63 -6.56 -6.02
N ASP A 858 -14.21 -7.51 -6.76
CA ASP A 858 -13.98 -8.96 -6.61
C ASP A 858 -12.63 -9.43 -7.23
N ASN A 859 -12.20 -8.81 -8.35
CA ASN A 859 -10.87 -9.07 -8.93
C ASN A 859 -9.74 -8.48 -8.09
N ASN A 860 -9.97 -7.36 -7.37
CA ASN A 860 -8.96 -6.81 -6.47
C ASN A 860 -8.86 -7.55 -5.11
N GLN A 861 -9.94 -8.16 -4.62
CA GLN A 861 -9.85 -9.11 -3.49
C GLN A 861 -8.98 -10.33 -3.82
N LYS A 862 -8.94 -10.75 -5.09
CA LYS A 862 -8.04 -11.83 -5.57
C LYS A 862 -6.62 -11.33 -5.90
N SER A 863 -6.44 -10.05 -6.28
CA SER A 863 -5.13 -9.48 -6.59
C SER A 863 -4.36 -9.02 -5.34
N SER A 864 -5.04 -8.67 -4.25
CA SER A 864 -4.42 -8.44 -2.94
C SER A 864 -3.71 -9.68 -2.40
N GLU A 865 -4.18 -10.89 -2.74
CA GLU A 865 -3.45 -12.14 -2.48
C GLU A 865 -2.21 -12.31 -3.39
N ALA A 866 -2.21 -11.74 -4.60
CA ALA A 866 -1.14 -11.93 -5.57
C ALA A 866 0.10 -11.03 -5.33
N GLN A 867 -0.05 -9.89 -4.65
CA GLN A 867 1.09 -9.04 -4.29
C GLN A 867 1.90 -9.60 -3.10
N ASP A 868 1.31 -10.44 -2.26
CA ASP A 868 1.99 -11.14 -1.14
C ASP A 868 2.38 -12.59 -1.46
N GLN A 869 2.05 -13.10 -2.65
CA GLN A 869 2.38 -14.46 -3.06
C GLN A 869 3.47 -14.49 -4.14
N GLN A 870 4.70 -14.81 -3.73
CA GLN A 870 5.52 -15.68 -4.57
C GLN A 870 4.81 -17.04 -4.66
N GLU A 871 3.85 -17.19 -5.59
CA GLU A 871 3.27 -18.49 -5.91
C GLU A 871 4.36 -19.39 -6.52
N GLU A 872 4.64 -20.51 -5.85
CA GLU A 872 5.22 -21.68 -6.52
C GLU A 872 4.22 -22.19 -7.57
N PRO A 873 4.69 -22.74 -8.70
CA PRO A 873 3.82 -23.21 -9.76
C PRO A 873 2.85 -24.26 -9.21
N ARG A 874 1.55 -23.94 -9.22
CA ARG A 874 0.49 -24.95 -9.07
C ARG A 874 0.74 -26.01 -10.13
N VAL A 875 1.18 -27.19 -9.71
CA VAL A 875 1.11 -28.39 -10.55
C VAL A 875 -0.36 -28.59 -10.85
N GLN A 876 -0.82 -28.16 -12.02
CA GLN A 876 -2.13 -28.52 -12.54
C GLN A 876 -2.23 -30.04 -12.48
N GLN A 877 -3.09 -30.55 -11.60
CA GLN A 877 -3.52 -31.93 -11.67
C GLN A 877 -4.21 -32.10 -13.03
N VAL A 878 -3.50 -32.69 -13.98
CA VAL A 878 -4.07 -33.15 -15.25
C VAL A 878 -5.25 -34.05 -14.90
N LYS A 879 -6.48 -33.55 -15.04
CA LYS A 879 -7.69 -34.37 -15.03
C LYS A 879 -7.55 -35.35 -16.19
N ARG A 880 -7.19 -36.60 -15.89
CA ARG A 880 -7.06 -37.68 -16.86
C ARG A 880 -8.41 -37.91 -17.55
N GLN A 881 -8.49 -37.65 -18.86
CA GLN A 881 -9.66 -37.97 -19.68
C GLN A 881 -9.72 -39.47 -20.05
N GLY A 882 -9.53 -40.37 -19.08
CA GLY A 882 -9.66 -41.81 -19.35
C GLY A 882 -9.29 -42.74 -18.17
N PRO A 883 -9.78 -43.99 -18.18
CA PRO A 883 -9.57 -44.96 -17.12
C PRO A 883 -8.09 -45.30 -16.93
N LYS A 884 -7.68 -45.51 -15.67
CA LYS A 884 -6.29 -45.78 -15.26
C LYS A 884 -5.84 -47.18 -15.71
N ILE A 885 -5.14 -47.27 -16.84
CA ILE A 885 -4.56 -48.51 -17.38
C ILE A 885 -3.48 -49.03 -16.43
N LYS A 886 -3.64 -50.24 -15.89
CA LYS A 886 -2.66 -50.88 -14.99
C LYS A 886 -1.54 -51.51 -15.82
N ARG A 887 -0.36 -51.67 -15.21
CA ARG A 887 0.86 -52.20 -15.87
C ARG A 887 0.67 -53.55 -16.60
N ASN A 888 -0.27 -54.39 -16.16
CA ASN A 888 -0.53 -55.71 -16.74
C ASN A 888 -1.74 -55.76 -17.67
N ASP A 889 -2.47 -54.66 -17.87
CA ASP A 889 -3.62 -54.61 -18.76
C ASP A 889 -3.16 -54.65 -20.23
N PRO A 890 -4.01 -55.13 -21.16
CA PRO A 890 -3.73 -55.06 -22.58
C PRO A 890 -3.51 -53.61 -23.01
N CYS A 891 -2.47 -53.40 -23.83
CA CYS A 891 -2.08 -52.07 -24.26
C CYS A 891 -3.16 -51.46 -25.19
N PRO A 892 -3.58 -50.20 -24.96
CA PRO A 892 -4.69 -49.57 -25.70
C PRO A 892 -4.41 -49.36 -27.19
N CYS A 893 -3.17 -49.55 -27.66
CA CYS A 893 -2.83 -49.49 -29.08
C CYS A 893 -3.27 -50.73 -29.89
N GLY A 894 -3.94 -51.71 -29.27
CA GLY A 894 -4.42 -52.91 -29.96
C GLY A 894 -3.34 -53.95 -30.27
N SER A 895 -2.12 -53.79 -29.76
CA SER A 895 -0.98 -54.68 -30.06
C SER A 895 -1.05 -56.08 -29.44
N GLY A 896 -2.07 -56.38 -28.63
CA GLY A 896 -2.21 -57.64 -27.89
C GLY A 896 -1.22 -57.87 -26.75
N LYS A 897 -0.24 -56.97 -26.54
CA LYS A 897 0.77 -57.07 -25.46
C LYS A 897 0.32 -56.33 -24.19
N LYS A 898 0.84 -56.71 -23.02
CA LYS A 898 0.62 -55.99 -21.75
C LYS A 898 1.25 -54.59 -21.81
N TYR A 899 0.61 -53.58 -21.20
CA TYR A 899 1.05 -52.17 -21.25
C TYR A 899 2.53 -51.99 -20.89
N LYS A 900 3.02 -52.65 -19.83
CA LYS A 900 4.45 -52.59 -19.41
C LYS A 900 5.47 -53.13 -20.43
N GLN A 901 5.03 -53.89 -21.43
CA GLN A 901 5.87 -54.47 -22.49
C GLN A 901 5.68 -53.74 -23.84
N CYS A 902 4.89 -52.67 -23.86
CA CYS A 902 4.63 -51.82 -25.02
C CYS A 902 4.80 -50.35 -24.60
N HIS A 903 3.75 -49.53 -24.64
CA HIS A 903 3.80 -48.10 -24.30
C HIS A 903 4.23 -47.76 -22.86
N GLY A 904 4.18 -48.73 -21.94
CA GLY A 904 4.67 -48.59 -20.57
C GLY A 904 6.05 -49.23 -20.33
N LYS A 905 6.78 -49.58 -21.40
CA LYS A 905 8.15 -50.09 -21.31
C LYS A 905 9.08 -48.90 -21.06
N VAL A 906 9.71 -48.89 -19.89
CA VAL A 906 10.73 -47.91 -19.51
C VAL A 906 12.09 -48.51 -19.90
N GLU A 907 12.90 -47.77 -20.66
CA GLU A 907 14.31 -48.13 -20.90
C GLU A 907 15.17 -47.85 -19.67
#